data_AF-A0A5N8W7W5-F1
#
_entry.id   AF-A0A5N8W7W5-F1
#
_cell.length_a   1.000
_cell.length_b   1.000
_cell.length_c   1.000
_cell.angle_alpha   90.00
_cell.angle_beta   90.00
_cell.angle_gamma   90.00
#
_symmetry.space_group_name_H-M   'P 1'
#
loop_
_entity.id
_entity.type
_entity.pdbx_description
1 polymer ?
#
loop_
_entity_poly.entity_id
_entity_poly.type
_entity_poly.pdbx_seq_one_letter_code
_entity_poly.pdbx_strand_id
1 'polypeptide(L)'
;MNVDRSSPESESESESELESEPEASSALPAPPAVSVVVIVYNDEARLPTAVRSVLDQTLRSVEVVIVDDRSTDGSYDMARALAAEHPDRVRAHRLPENSGGCGAPRNHGIRHARGDYVLFLDSDDVLERNACRNMLEAAETTGADLVSGLCVRVHVDARTARESKWYPWLYTRTRTLESVSELPDLLVYDTLSTNKCYRRDFLLEHGLEFPVGIHYEDLLFSARAYVAARRITLIPNRVYDWNVVSNPGDSATKSISNRRAEIANFAHRMEIHRRVDRLLVDQGLPHLKFHKDVKFLKHDLVLHLRDLPFRDAAYRREFAALAREYLESIDPAAYEETEPIHAVCAYLLRRSDWANLLPAVDTLTNRDKVSAPLAERDGRIYWCAEHLDDPVDGEFARRVLDVTALGYHTKPIERMFLRNELTRYQAPAGAGAGGRGSGTVHLAGRINNPLGVIAPQARLAGELEFGARRKGVRFQTFRFPVDTLRHDGEAIAWEATADLGRVLRPVGIVDAVWDVRLHLEADGVRTTTRLTASEPGLATGLLPVRPRLTRLVADRIEPQISSRGHLCFRLVPDKKANALVLRGIHGAPGRLAKSGYRRARSVRKTLASGNTKIRLYHEVFSRLPVKKGLVVFESHLGRQYSDSPRALYEEMRRQGLQFEAVWAYADKPKGFPEDAVLVRRWSLPYLQALARAEFWIDNQSYPLKLTKRPETTYIQTWHGSALKRMGFDASEWKLKSRAEQTEQQRTLDRFDRFLVRSEHDVRTLARAFRLQEKTLLRVGYPRNDALVRAREAAASPGAVGRPPLAAELGIPEDRRILLYAPTFRQAGQRRFELPFDVERFADTFGDRYALLVRSHYLNHVVLPPSVRGRVIDVSAHHDVTPLLTLADGLITDYSSVMFDYALLDRPMFFFAYDYEEYVHEGRGTYFDLLERAPGPVVRTEDDLYAALGSLERQSVKYSGARARFVADFGEYDKGHAAQSIVDQFFAQWRRV
;
A
#
# COMPACT_ATOMS: atom_id res chain seq x y z
N MET A 1 -77.49 52.87 32.17
CA MET A 1 -78.64 53.32 32.98
C MET A 1 -78.21 53.16 34.43
N ASN A 2 -77.94 54.26 35.13
CA ASN A 2 -77.69 54.31 36.59
C ASN A 2 -78.89 53.68 37.31
N VAL A 3 -78.78 53.06 38.49
CA VAL A 3 -78.46 53.56 39.85
C VAL A 3 -78.11 52.27 40.67
N ASP A 4 -77.35 52.19 41.76
CA ASP A 4 -77.16 53.08 42.90
C ASP A 4 -76.02 52.60 43.81
N ARG A 5 -75.45 53.54 44.58
CA ARG A 5 -74.39 53.37 45.58
C ARG A 5 -75.00 53.22 46.98
N SER A 6 -74.44 52.37 47.83
CA SER A 6 -74.14 52.70 49.24
C SER A 6 -73.49 51.54 49.99
N SER A 7 -72.27 51.77 50.48
CA SER A 7 -71.63 51.04 51.58
C SER A 7 -71.74 51.87 52.86
N PRO A 8 -71.70 51.25 54.05
CA PRO A 8 -70.54 51.39 54.95
C PRO A 8 -70.07 50.00 55.49
N GLU A 9 -68.77 49.73 55.66
CA GLU A 9 -67.96 49.93 56.91
C GLU A 9 -68.69 49.36 58.15
N SER A 10 -68.15 48.50 59.03
CA SER A 10 -66.82 48.03 59.44
C SER A 10 -67.09 46.75 60.30
N GLU A 11 -66.22 45.78 60.56
CA GLU A 11 -64.93 45.80 61.22
C GLU A 11 -64.23 44.44 60.98
N SER A 12 -62.94 44.54 60.79
CA SER A 12 -61.96 43.46 60.77
C SER A 12 -61.77 42.81 62.13
N GLU A 13 -61.65 41.49 62.16
CA GLU A 13 -60.54 40.84 62.86
C GLU A 13 -60.27 39.45 62.25
N SER A 14 -59.00 39.25 61.92
CA SER A 14 -58.28 38.04 61.46
C SER A 14 -58.33 36.93 62.54
N GLU A 15 -58.10 35.65 62.31
CA GLU A 15 -57.13 34.92 61.47
C GLU A 15 -57.64 33.49 61.21
N SER A 16 -57.26 32.91 60.07
CA SER A 16 -56.53 31.62 59.95
C SER A 16 -56.69 30.98 58.57
N GLU A 17 -55.54 30.68 58.00
CA GLU A 17 -55.28 30.14 56.67
C GLU A 17 -55.85 28.72 56.51
N LEU A 18 -56.49 28.48 55.36
CA LEU A 18 -56.65 27.17 54.75
C LEU A 18 -56.39 27.33 53.25
N GLU A 19 -55.15 27.03 52.87
CA GLU A 19 -54.73 26.85 51.48
C GLU A 19 -55.52 25.68 50.86
N SER A 20 -56.22 25.95 49.75
CA SER A 20 -56.81 24.93 48.89
C SER A 20 -55.84 24.62 47.73
N GLU A 21 -55.37 23.37 47.66
CA GLU A 21 -54.52 22.84 46.59
C GLU A 21 -55.16 22.99 45.18
N PRO A 22 -54.37 23.23 44.11
CA PRO A 22 -54.82 23.04 42.75
C PRO A 22 -54.52 21.62 42.25
N GLU A 23 -55.53 20.96 41.70
CA GLU A 23 -55.47 19.63 41.09
C GLU A 23 -54.39 19.52 40.00
N ALA A 24 -53.52 18.52 40.13
CA ALA A 24 -52.54 18.15 39.13
C ALA A 24 -53.20 17.37 37.98
N SER A 25 -53.46 18.06 36.87
CA SER A 25 -53.75 17.43 35.57
C SER A 25 -52.53 16.64 35.08
N SER A 26 -52.62 15.30 35.06
CA SER A 26 -51.60 14.43 34.47
C SER A 26 -51.61 14.56 32.93
N ALA A 27 -50.84 15.50 32.40
CA ALA A 27 -50.52 15.51 30.97
C ALA A 27 -49.59 14.33 30.67
N LEU A 28 -49.99 13.44 29.75
CA LEU A 28 -49.09 12.40 29.22
C LEU A 28 -47.82 13.06 28.67
N PRO A 29 -46.62 12.52 28.96
CA PRO A 29 -45.38 13.10 28.45
C PRO A 29 -45.40 13.13 26.92
N ALA A 30 -44.97 14.26 26.33
CA ALA A 30 -44.86 14.40 24.89
C ALA A 30 -43.99 13.27 24.30
N PRO A 31 -44.34 12.73 23.12
CA PRO A 31 -43.58 11.64 22.52
C PRO A 31 -42.11 12.07 22.29
N PRO A 32 -41.14 11.18 22.54
CA PRO A 32 -39.74 11.50 22.32
C PRO A 32 -39.48 11.71 20.82
N ALA A 33 -38.52 12.54 20.43
CA ALA A 33 -38.15 12.69 19.02
C ALA A 33 -37.39 11.45 18.51
N VAL A 34 -36.60 10.82 19.39
CA VAL A 34 -35.73 9.69 19.05
C VAL A 34 -35.89 8.56 20.08
N SER A 35 -36.10 7.34 19.60
CA SER A 35 -36.01 6.10 20.38
C SER A 35 -34.69 5.39 20.09
N VAL A 36 -33.85 5.18 21.11
CA VAL A 36 -32.69 4.29 20.98
C VAL A 36 -33.02 2.92 21.52
N VAL A 37 -33.01 1.92 20.64
CA VAL A 37 -33.22 0.51 20.98
C VAL A 37 -31.88 -0.06 21.44
N VAL A 38 -31.80 -0.44 22.72
CA VAL A 38 -30.62 -1.07 23.32
C VAL A 38 -30.88 -2.57 23.47
N ILE A 39 -30.08 -3.40 22.82
CA ILE A 39 -30.21 -4.86 22.94
C ILE A 39 -29.19 -5.42 23.94
N VAL A 40 -29.58 -6.44 24.70
CA VAL A 40 -28.69 -7.06 25.69
C VAL A 40 -28.89 -8.57 25.76
N TYR A 41 -27.77 -9.29 25.86
CA TYR A 41 -27.73 -10.71 26.21
C TYR A 41 -26.47 -11.04 27.00
N ASN A 42 -26.62 -11.44 28.25
CA ASN A 42 -25.53 -11.79 29.16
C ASN A 42 -24.40 -10.74 29.24
N ASP A 43 -24.78 -9.46 29.43
CA ASP A 43 -23.86 -8.33 29.50
C ASP A 43 -24.22 -7.31 30.59
N GLU A 44 -24.44 -7.80 31.82
CA GLU A 44 -24.79 -6.99 32.99
C GLU A 44 -23.80 -5.83 33.23
N ALA A 45 -22.51 -6.09 33.02
CA ALA A 45 -21.44 -5.15 33.37
C ALA A 45 -21.36 -3.91 32.47
N ARG A 46 -21.70 -4.03 31.18
CA ARG A 46 -21.57 -2.92 30.21
C ARG A 46 -22.87 -2.20 29.92
N LEU A 47 -24.02 -2.85 30.12
CA LEU A 47 -25.35 -2.27 29.89
C LEU A 47 -25.53 -0.85 30.51
N PRO A 48 -25.12 -0.56 31.76
CA PRO A 48 -25.26 0.77 32.34
C PRO A 48 -24.48 1.85 31.57
N THR A 49 -23.34 1.51 30.96
CA THR A 49 -22.51 2.46 30.21
C THR A 49 -23.17 2.79 28.87
N ALA A 50 -23.71 1.79 28.17
CA ALA A 50 -24.46 1.99 26.94
C ALA A 50 -25.71 2.87 27.17
N VAL A 51 -26.52 2.55 28.18
CA VAL A 51 -27.71 3.33 28.54
C VAL A 51 -27.36 4.75 28.96
N ARG A 52 -26.31 4.94 29.77
CA ARG A 52 -25.84 6.28 30.15
C ARG A 52 -25.42 7.13 28.95
N SER A 53 -24.79 6.54 27.93
CA SER A 53 -24.42 7.26 26.70
C SER A 53 -25.62 7.86 25.95
N VAL A 54 -26.79 7.24 26.10
CA VAL A 54 -28.06 7.72 25.54
C VAL A 54 -28.69 8.78 26.46
N LEU A 55 -28.65 8.57 27.78
CA LEU A 55 -29.19 9.53 28.73
C LEU A 55 -28.43 10.87 28.74
N ASP A 56 -27.13 10.82 28.48
CA ASP A 56 -26.20 11.95 28.41
C ASP A 56 -26.20 12.69 27.06
N GLN A 57 -27.05 12.26 26.10
CA GLN A 57 -27.20 12.94 24.82
C GLN A 57 -27.57 14.41 25.00
N THR A 58 -27.03 15.26 24.13
CA THR A 58 -27.35 16.69 24.15
C THR A 58 -28.76 16.99 23.64
N LEU A 59 -29.39 16.06 22.92
CA LEU A 59 -30.84 16.09 22.63
C LEU A 59 -31.59 15.52 23.85
N ARG A 60 -32.49 16.32 24.44
CA ARG A 60 -33.25 15.89 25.64
C ARG A 60 -34.43 14.97 25.31
N SER A 61 -35.03 15.13 24.13
CA SER A 61 -36.17 14.35 23.65
C SER A 61 -35.74 12.97 23.12
N VAL A 62 -35.12 12.16 23.98
CA VAL A 62 -34.63 10.82 23.66
C VAL A 62 -35.11 9.83 24.71
N GLU A 63 -35.67 8.70 24.25
CA GLU A 63 -35.97 7.54 25.07
C GLU A 63 -35.02 6.36 24.80
N VAL A 64 -34.92 5.46 25.77
CA VAL A 64 -34.18 4.19 25.72
C VAL A 64 -35.18 3.04 25.80
N VAL A 65 -35.14 2.14 24.82
CA VAL A 65 -35.93 0.90 24.81
C VAL A 65 -34.96 -0.27 24.94
N ILE A 66 -34.78 -0.76 26.17
CA ILE A 66 -33.91 -1.91 26.47
C ILE A 66 -34.68 -3.20 26.17
N VAL A 67 -34.09 -4.09 25.39
CA VAL A 67 -34.66 -5.40 25.06
C VAL A 67 -33.68 -6.52 25.43
N ASP A 68 -34.03 -7.28 26.45
CA ASP A 68 -33.28 -8.47 26.91
C ASP A 68 -33.64 -9.70 26.08
N ASP A 69 -32.65 -10.34 25.46
CA ASP A 69 -32.79 -11.61 24.73
C ASP A 69 -32.78 -12.82 25.66
N ARG A 70 -33.59 -12.76 26.72
CA ARG A 70 -33.70 -13.80 27.74
C ARG A 70 -32.33 -14.14 28.37
N SER A 71 -31.64 -13.13 28.92
CA SER A 71 -30.37 -13.35 29.62
C SER A 71 -30.52 -14.31 30.81
N THR A 72 -29.42 -15.00 31.11
CA THR A 72 -29.27 -15.94 32.23
C THR A 72 -28.41 -15.39 33.37
N ASP A 73 -27.83 -14.20 33.20
CA ASP A 73 -27.13 -13.43 34.23
C ASP A 73 -28.02 -12.28 34.78
N GLY A 74 -27.42 -11.32 35.51
CA GLY A 74 -28.13 -10.18 36.08
C GLY A 74 -28.55 -9.09 35.08
N SER A 75 -28.37 -9.28 33.77
CA SER A 75 -28.64 -8.24 32.75
C SER A 75 -30.09 -7.72 32.78
N TYR A 76 -31.08 -8.60 32.94
CA TYR A 76 -32.48 -8.17 32.95
C TYR A 76 -32.86 -7.42 34.23
N ASP A 77 -32.32 -7.83 35.37
CA ASP A 77 -32.53 -7.11 36.63
C ASP A 77 -31.88 -5.72 36.58
N MET A 78 -30.70 -5.61 35.96
CA MET A 78 -30.08 -4.33 35.67
C MET A 78 -30.94 -3.47 34.73
N ALA A 79 -31.48 -4.04 33.66
CA ALA A 79 -32.39 -3.32 32.76
C ALA A 79 -33.63 -2.78 33.48
N ARG A 80 -34.23 -3.58 34.38
CA ARG A 80 -35.35 -3.16 35.23
C ARG A 80 -34.96 -2.06 36.20
N ALA A 81 -33.78 -2.14 36.80
CA ALA A 81 -33.27 -1.11 37.71
C ALA A 81 -33.10 0.24 36.98
N LEU A 82 -32.50 0.23 35.78
CA LEU A 82 -32.34 1.42 34.94
C LEU A 82 -33.69 2.01 34.50
N ALA A 83 -34.68 1.17 34.18
CA ALA A 83 -36.04 1.62 33.88
C ALA A 83 -36.75 2.23 35.10
N ALA A 84 -36.52 1.69 36.30
CA ALA A 84 -37.07 2.24 37.54
C ALA A 84 -36.40 3.56 37.97
N GLU A 85 -35.10 3.73 37.69
CA GLU A 85 -34.35 4.97 37.94
C GLU A 85 -34.77 6.12 37.01
N HIS A 86 -35.19 5.78 35.79
CA HIS A 86 -35.54 6.75 34.75
C HIS A 86 -36.88 6.41 34.05
N PRO A 87 -38.01 6.36 34.78
CA PRO A 87 -39.28 5.83 34.29
C PRO A 87 -39.86 6.61 33.09
N ASP A 88 -39.56 7.90 32.98
CA ASP A 88 -40.03 8.74 31.87
C ASP A 88 -39.22 8.56 30.57
N ARG A 89 -38.01 7.97 30.66
CA ARG A 89 -37.06 7.91 29.54
C ARG A 89 -36.56 6.51 29.22
N VAL A 90 -36.67 5.54 30.12
CA VAL A 90 -36.12 4.19 29.96
C VAL A 90 -37.22 3.15 30.15
N ARG A 91 -37.34 2.24 29.19
CA ARG A 91 -38.25 1.09 29.27
C ARG A 91 -37.47 -0.20 29.06
N ALA A 92 -37.81 -1.23 29.82
CA ALA A 92 -37.17 -2.54 29.74
C ALA A 92 -38.19 -3.62 29.34
N HIS A 93 -37.83 -4.39 28.31
CA HIS A 93 -38.60 -5.51 27.78
C HIS A 93 -37.76 -6.79 27.84
N ARG A 94 -38.42 -7.94 27.93
CA ARG A 94 -37.78 -9.25 27.87
C ARG A 94 -38.47 -10.13 26.88
N LEU A 95 -37.69 -10.80 26.03
CA LEU A 95 -38.22 -11.82 25.13
C LEU A 95 -38.62 -13.09 25.90
N PRO A 96 -39.64 -13.83 25.43
CA PRO A 96 -40.10 -15.05 26.09
C PRO A 96 -39.03 -16.14 26.12
N GLU A 97 -38.20 -16.21 25.09
CA GLU A 97 -37.11 -17.17 24.91
C GLU A 97 -35.88 -16.50 24.29
N ASN A 98 -34.71 -17.15 24.40
CA ASN A 98 -33.48 -16.66 23.78
C ASN A 98 -33.53 -16.91 22.27
N SER A 99 -33.36 -15.85 21.48
CA SER A 99 -33.46 -15.91 20.02
C SER A 99 -32.18 -16.37 19.32
N GLY A 100 -31.05 -16.39 20.02
CA GLY A 100 -29.74 -16.78 19.49
C GLY A 100 -29.06 -15.72 18.61
N GLY A 101 -29.56 -14.48 18.56
CA GLY A 101 -28.98 -13.40 17.76
C GLY A 101 -29.60 -12.02 18.02
N CYS A 102 -29.09 -10.99 17.35
CA CYS A 102 -29.48 -9.60 17.61
C CYS A 102 -30.82 -9.19 16.95
N GLY A 103 -31.27 -9.94 15.95
CA GLY A 103 -32.41 -9.54 15.13
C GLY A 103 -33.75 -9.46 15.87
N ALA A 104 -34.11 -10.50 16.64
CA ALA A 104 -35.40 -10.50 17.34
C ALA A 104 -35.52 -9.42 18.43
N PRO A 105 -34.48 -9.17 19.26
CA PRO A 105 -34.49 -8.03 20.19
C PRO A 105 -34.64 -6.68 19.48
N ARG A 106 -33.93 -6.45 18.36
CA ARG A 106 -34.05 -5.20 17.58
C ARG A 106 -35.46 -5.02 17.00
N ASN A 107 -36.05 -6.07 16.42
CA ASN A 107 -37.43 -6.04 15.90
C ASN A 107 -38.46 -5.77 17.00
N HIS A 108 -38.27 -6.34 18.18
CA HIS A 108 -39.12 -6.05 19.34
C HIS A 108 -38.98 -4.58 19.75
N GLY A 109 -37.77 -4.03 19.73
CA GLY A 109 -37.50 -2.62 19.98
C GLY A 109 -38.18 -1.69 18.97
N ILE A 110 -38.12 -1.98 17.67
CA ILE A 110 -38.80 -1.19 16.61
C ILE A 110 -40.30 -1.07 16.92
N ARG A 111 -40.96 -2.19 17.27
CA ARG A 111 -42.40 -2.21 17.57
C ARG A 111 -42.78 -1.41 18.81
N HIS A 112 -41.86 -1.27 19.77
CA HIS A 112 -42.10 -0.55 21.02
C HIS A 112 -41.56 0.88 21.04
N ALA A 113 -40.78 1.28 20.04
CA ALA A 113 -40.31 2.65 19.87
C ALA A 113 -41.49 3.62 19.71
N ARG A 114 -41.45 4.74 20.43
CA ARG A 114 -42.46 5.81 20.38
C ARG A 114 -42.01 7.03 19.61
N GLY A 115 -40.70 7.20 19.39
CA GLY A 115 -40.17 8.38 18.74
C GLY A 115 -40.22 8.34 17.23
N ASP A 116 -40.24 9.51 16.62
CA ASP A 116 -40.34 9.69 15.16
C ASP A 116 -39.15 9.08 14.42
N TYR A 117 -38.01 8.94 15.12
CA TYR A 117 -36.81 8.30 14.63
C TYR A 117 -36.30 7.20 15.56
N VAL A 118 -35.65 6.18 14.98
CA VAL A 118 -35.09 5.02 15.70
C VAL A 118 -33.58 4.90 15.46
N LEU A 119 -32.82 4.63 16.51
CA LEU A 119 -31.41 4.18 16.44
C LEU A 119 -31.25 2.84 17.16
N PHE A 120 -30.19 2.10 16.83
CA PHE A 120 -29.82 0.84 17.49
C PHE A 120 -28.49 0.97 18.23
N LEU A 121 -28.41 0.39 19.43
CA LEU A 121 -27.20 0.36 20.25
C LEU A 121 -27.01 -1.03 20.87
N ASP A 122 -25.82 -1.59 20.73
CA ASP A 122 -25.45 -2.84 21.37
C ASP A 122 -24.95 -2.57 22.81
N SER A 123 -25.18 -3.49 23.75
CA SER A 123 -24.90 -3.29 25.18
C SER A 123 -23.42 -3.07 25.52
N ASP A 124 -22.50 -3.44 24.63
CA ASP A 124 -21.06 -3.29 24.77
C ASP A 124 -20.49 -2.03 24.08
N ASP A 125 -21.33 -1.25 23.41
CA ASP A 125 -20.98 -0.07 22.63
C ASP A 125 -21.54 1.24 23.22
N VAL A 126 -21.17 2.38 22.62
CA VAL A 126 -21.49 3.72 23.13
C VAL A 126 -21.86 4.67 22.00
N LEU A 127 -22.86 5.54 22.20
CA LEU A 127 -23.15 6.65 21.29
C LEU A 127 -22.28 7.88 21.59
N GLU A 128 -21.85 8.58 20.54
CA GLU A 128 -21.19 9.88 20.70
C GLU A 128 -22.18 10.89 21.31
N ARG A 129 -21.70 11.81 22.16
CA ARG A 129 -22.51 12.73 22.97
C ARG A 129 -23.55 13.55 22.20
N ASN A 130 -23.32 13.82 20.91
CA ASN A 130 -24.21 14.58 20.04
C ASN A 130 -24.82 13.73 18.90
N ALA A 131 -24.68 12.41 18.95
CA ALA A 131 -25.14 11.51 17.90
C ALA A 131 -26.63 11.72 17.56
N CYS A 132 -27.52 11.67 18.56
CA CYS A 132 -28.96 11.81 18.33
C CYS A 132 -29.31 13.18 17.76
N ARG A 133 -28.68 14.25 18.27
CA ARG A 133 -28.91 15.63 17.77
C ARG A 133 -28.48 15.78 16.31
N ASN A 134 -27.24 15.43 16.00
CA ASN A 134 -26.67 15.60 14.65
C ASN A 134 -27.45 14.80 13.60
N MET A 135 -27.87 13.58 13.96
CA MET A 135 -28.61 12.69 13.05
C MET A 135 -30.06 13.16 12.86
N LEU A 136 -30.72 13.63 13.92
CA LEU A 136 -32.06 14.19 13.83
C LEU A 136 -32.07 15.49 13.00
N GLU A 137 -31.16 16.41 13.29
CA GLU A 137 -31.04 17.68 12.55
C GLU A 137 -30.82 17.43 11.05
N ALA A 138 -29.95 16.48 10.71
CA ALA A 138 -29.73 16.09 9.32
C ALA A 138 -30.99 15.46 8.69
N ALA A 139 -31.71 14.61 9.42
CA ALA A 139 -32.92 13.97 8.94
C ALA A 139 -34.02 15.00 8.64
N GLU A 140 -34.30 15.92 9.57
CA GLU A 140 -35.31 16.96 9.44
C GLU A 140 -34.95 17.98 8.36
N THR A 141 -33.69 18.42 8.32
CA THR A 141 -33.22 19.42 7.33
C THR A 141 -33.33 18.89 5.90
N THR A 142 -33.06 17.60 5.71
CA THR A 142 -33.03 16.99 4.37
C THR A 142 -34.29 16.24 4.03
N GLY A 143 -35.17 15.96 4.99
CA GLY A 143 -36.30 15.03 4.83
C GLY A 143 -35.87 13.60 4.55
N ALA A 144 -34.72 13.16 5.08
CA ALA A 144 -34.19 11.82 4.82
C ALA A 144 -35.00 10.73 5.55
N ASP A 145 -35.22 9.62 4.87
CA ASP A 145 -35.78 8.40 5.48
C ASP A 145 -34.73 7.72 6.38
N LEU A 146 -33.46 7.88 6.03
CA LEU A 146 -32.31 7.28 6.68
C LEU A 146 -31.13 8.26 6.72
N VAL A 147 -30.54 8.44 7.90
CA VAL A 147 -29.28 9.16 8.09
C VAL A 147 -28.20 8.18 8.55
N SER A 148 -26.98 8.30 8.03
CA SER A 148 -25.81 7.49 8.42
C SER A 148 -24.63 8.38 8.82
N GLY A 149 -23.99 8.07 9.93
CA GLY A 149 -22.82 8.79 10.43
C GLY A 149 -21.57 7.91 10.56
N LEU A 150 -20.45 8.54 10.91
CA LEU A 150 -19.17 7.86 11.05
C LEU A 150 -19.13 6.97 12.31
N CYS A 151 -18.87 5.68 12.12
CA CYS A 151 -18.54 4.73 13.18
C CYS A 151 -17.03 4.72 13.46
N VAL A 152 -16.64 4.65 14.74
CA VAL A 152 -15.23 4.55 15.17
C VAL A 152 -15.04 3.30 16.02
N ARG A 153 -14.09 2.45 15.62
CA ARG A 153 -13.65 1.31 16.44
C ARG A 153 -12.68 1.78 17.51
N VAL A 154 -13.02 1.50 18.78
CA VAL A 154 -12.25 1.89 19.97
C VAL A 154 -11.65 0.64 20.61
N HIS A 155 -10.32 0.53 20.63
CA HIS A 155 -9.63 -0.61 21.24
C HIS A 155 -9.50 -0.44 22.77
N VAL A 156 -10.42 -1.02 23.52
CA VAL A 156 -10.58 -0.81 24.97
C VAL A 156 -9.48 -1.43 25.83
N ASP A 157 -8.73 -2.40 25.31
CA ASP A 157 -7.66 -3.13 26.04
C ASP A 157 -6.23 -2.66 25.68
N ALA A 158 -6.08 -1.77 24.71
CA ALA A 158 -4.78 -1.28 24.29
C ALA A 158 -4.26 -0.22 25.27
N ARG A 159 -3.01 -0.36 25.75
CA ARG A 159 -2.28 0.65 26.56
C ARG A 159 -2.23 2.06 25.95
N THR A 160 -2.68 2.26 24.71
CA THR A 160 -2.59 3.50 23.94
C THR A 160 -3.92 3.95 23.32
N ALA A 161 -5.08 3.49 23.81
CA ALA A 161 -6.42 3.93 23.34
C ALA A 161 -6.49 4.09 21.80
N ARG A 162 -6.16 3.01 21.08
CA ARG A 162 -6.08 3.06 19.62
C ARG A 162 -7.49 3.15 19.05
N GLU A 163 -7.72 4.11 18.17
CA GLU A 163 -8.96 4.25 17.42
C GLU A 163 -8.74 3.96 15.93
N SER A 164 -9.78 3.44 15.25
CA SER A 164 -9.81 3.33 13.80
C SER A 164 -11.19 3.65 13.24
N LYS A 165 -11.24 4.58 12.27
CA LYS A 165 -12.49 5.01 11.63
C LYS A 165 -13.00 3.93 10.67
N TRP A 166 -14.29 3.61 10.72
CA TRP A 166 -14.94 2.67 9.81
C TRP A 166 -15.22 3.36 8.47
N TYR A 167 -14.57 2.88 7.40
CA TYR A 167 -14.71 3.37 6.02
C TYR A 167 -14.82 4.91 5.88
N PRO A 168 -13.80 5.67 6.35
CA PRO A 168 -13.91 7.13 6.49
C PRO A 168 -14.11 7.89 5.17
N TRP A 169 -13.80 7.29 4.02
CA TRP A 169 -13.98 7.94 2.72
C TRP A 169 -15.47 8.16 2.36
N LEU A 170 -16.37 7.31 2.88
CA LEU A 170 -17.82 7.48 2.73
C LEU A 170 -18.34 8.71 3.48
N TYR A 171 -17.66 9.10 4.57
CA TYR A 171 -18.09 10.16 5.50
C TYR A 171 -17.15 11.37 5.47
N THR A 172 -16.61 11.72 4.29
CA THR A 172 -15.70 12.86 4.15
C THR A 172 -16.40 14.21 4.23
N ARG A 173 -17.68 14.25 3.82
CA ARG A 173 -18.53 15.43 3.82
C ARG A 173 -19.99 15.02 3.96
N THR A 174 -20.83 15.98 4.35
CA THR A 174 -22.28 15.78 4.31
C THR A 174 -22.73 15.61 2.86
N ARG A 175 -23.55 14.59 2.58
CA ARG A 175 -24.13 14.34 1.26
C ARG A 175 -25.52 13.73 1.42
N THR A 176 -26.47 14.20 0.62
CA THR A 176 -27.80 13.60 0.50
C THR A 176 -27.91 12.91 -0.86
N LEU A 177 -28.45 11.70 -0.86
CA LEU A 177 -28.67 10.84 -2.01
C LEU A 177 -30.17 10.64 -2.18
N GLU A 178 -30.69 10.72 -3.39
CA GLU A 178 -32.07 10.36 -3.72
C GLU A 178 -32.21 8.85 -3.98
N SER A 179 -31.08 8.15 -4.14
CA SER A 179 -31.03 6.69 -4.20
C SER A 179 -29.64 6.19 -3.82
N VAL A 180 -29.56 4.98 -3.24
CA VAL A 180 -28.26 4.32 -3.00
C VAL A 180 -27.48 4.05 -4.30
N SER A 181 -28.14 4.06 -5.46
CA SER A 181 -27.50 3.96 -6.78
C SER A 181 -26.51 5.08 -7.09
N GLU A 182 -26.65 6.25 -6.47
CA GLU A 182 -25.70 7.36 -6.62
C GLU A 182 -24.35 7.15 -5.90
N LEU A 183 -24.31 6.18 -4.98
CA LEU A 183 -23.11 5.79 -4.25
C LEU A 183 -23.17 4.29 -3.90
N PRO A 184 -22.95 3.39 -4.88
CA PRO A 184 -23.03 1.93 -4.66
C PRO A 184 -22.16 1.43 -3.50
N ASP A 185 -21.00 2.06 -3.29
CA ASP A 185 -20.08 1.76 -2.19
C ASP A 185 -20.75 1.83 -0.80
N LEU A 186 -21.79 2.66 -0.63
CA LEU A 186 -22.51 2.76 0.64
C LEU A 186 -23.17 1.43 1.00
N LEU A 187 -23.94 0.83 0.07
CA LEU A 187 -24.60 -0.46 0.24
C LEU A 187 -23.59 -1.58 0.49
N VAL A 188 -22.44 -1.49 -0.16
CA VAL A 188 -21.44 -2.55 -0.24
C VAL A 188 -20.53 -2.58 0.99
N TYR A 189 -20.15 -1.41 1.52
CA TYR A 189 -19.18 -1.29 2.60
C TYR A 189 -19.82 -0.94 3.96
N ASP A 190 -20.77 0.00 4.03
CA ASP A 190 -21.40 0.36 5.31
C ASP A 190 -22.64 -0.47 5.62
N THR A 191 -22.38 -1.71 6.01
CA THR A 191 -23.43 -2.71 6.31
C THR A 191 -23.92 -2.68 7.76
N LEU A 192 -23.45 -1.74 8.58
CA LEU A 192 -23.83 -1.63 9.99
C LEU A 192 -25.26 -1.09 10.13
N SER A 193 -26.04 -1.60 11.07
CA SER A 193 -27.36 -1.00 11.36
C SER A 193 -27.29 0.12 12.41
N THR A 194 -26.22 0.15 13.21
CA THR A 194 -26.11 0.91 14.46
C THR A 194 -25.59 2.34 14.29
N ASN A 195 -24.87 2.66 13.21
CA ASN A 195 -24.41 4.01 12.89
C ASN A 195 -25.46 4.87 12.16
N LYS A 196 -26.73 4.50 12.28
CA LYS A 196 -27.84 5.02 11.47
C LYS A 196 -29.02 5.44 12.32
N CYS A 197 -29.74 6.44 11.80
CA CYS A 197 -31.00 6.95 12.33
C CYS A 197 -32.06 6.78 11.25
N TYR A 198 -33.17 6.13 11.57
CA TYR A 198 -34.22 5.78 10.63
C TYR A 198 -35.51 6.47 11.01
N ARG A 199 -36.26 7.03 10.05
CA ARG A 199 -37.63 7.48 10.33
C ARG A 199 -38.47 6.25 10.69
N ARG A 200 -39.17 6.30 11.82
CA ARG A 200 -39.92 5.16 12.36
C ARG A 200 -41.00 4.68 11.39
N ASP A 201 -41.78 5.61 10.84
CA ASP A 201 -42.84 5.25 9.89
C ASP A 201 -42.27 4.64 8.61
N PHE A 202 -41.09 5.08 8.17
CA PHE A 202 -40.39 4.44 7.05
C PHE A 202 -40.07 2.96 7.36
N LEU A 203 -39.60 2.64 8.57
CA LEU A 203 -39.36 1.25 8.98
C LEU A 203 -40.65 0.42 8.97
N LEU A 204 -41.74 0.98 9.48
CA LEU A 204 -43.02 0.27 9.62
C LEU A 204 -43.73 0.08 8.27
N GLU A 205 -43.83 1.13 7.45
CA GLU A 205 -44.50 1.12 6.14
C GLU A 205 -43.85 0.11 5.18
N HIS A 206 -42.53 -0.03 5.23
CA HIS A 206 -41.77 -0.92 4.36
C HIS A 206 -41.50 -2.30 4.99
N GLY A 207 -42.03 -2.57 6.19
CA GLY A 207 -41.82 -3.85 6.89
C GLY A 207 -40.34 -4.19 7.10
N LEU A 208 -39.52 -3.18 7.42
CA LEU A 208 -38.08 -3.33 7.59
C LEU A 208 -37.77 -3.99 8.92
N GLU A 209 -37.58 -5.31 8.88
CA GLU A 209 -37.23 -6.15 10.03
C GLU A 209 -35.88 -6.86 9.81
N PHE A 210 -35.15 -7.06 10.90
CA PHE A 210 -33.96 -7.89 10.95
C PHE A 210 -34.34 -9.37 10.79
N PRO A 211 -33.64 -10.15 9.94
CA PRO A 211 -33.90 -11.58 9.85
C PRO A 211 -33.54 -12.30 11.17
N VAL A 212 -34.40 -13.23 11.59
CA VAL A 212 -34.24 -14.01 12.83
C VAL A 212 -33.68 -15.40 12.50
N GLY A 213 -32.84 -15.95 13.38
CA GLY A 213 -32.27 -17.31 13.23
C GLY A 213 -31.09 -17.42 12.26
N ILE A 214 -30.57 -16.29 11.76
CA ILE A 214 -29.41 -16.24 10.86
C ILE A 214 -28.42 -15.17 11.35
N HIS A 215 -27.12 -15.43 11.20
CA HIS A 215 -26.08 -14.45 11.50
C HIS A 215 -25.87 -13.48 10.33
N TYR A 216 -25.28 -12.30 10.60
CA TYR A 216 -25.07 -11.24 9.61
C TYR A 216 -26.38 -10.57 9.16
N GLU A 217 -27.35 -10.52 10.07
CA GLU A 217 -28.67 -9.91 9.91
C GLU A 217 -28.61 -8.44 9.50
N ASP A 218 -27.60 -7.71 9.98
CA ASP A 218 -27.37 -6.30 9.65
C ASP A 218 -27.13 -6.06 8.16
N LEU A 219 -26.51 -7.02 7.47
CA LEU A 219 -26.17 -6.88 6.07
C LEU A 219 -27.43 -6.91 5.19
N LEU A 220 -28.39 -7.81 5.49
CA LEU A 220 -29.66 -7.85 4.79
C LEU A 220 -30.58 -6.70 5.19
N PHE A 221 -30.64 -6.37 6.48
CA PHE A 221 -31.45 -5.23 6.97
C PHE A 221 -31.01 -3.92 6.33
N SER A 222 -29.71 -3.61 6.37
CA SER A 222 -29.17 -2.38 5.79
C SER A 222 -29.38 -2.33 4.27
N ALA A 223 -29.20 -3.44 3.56
CA ALA A 223 -29.48 -3.51 2.13
C ALA A 223 -30.96 -3.21 1.82
N ARG A 224 -31.90 -3.80 2.57
CA ARG A 224 -33.33 -3.51 2.45
C ARG A 224 -33.65 -2.04 2.74
N ALA A 225 -33.08 -1.49 3.81
CA ALA A 225 -33.28 -0.09 4.18
C ALA A 225 -32.74 0.86 3.10
N TYR A 226 -31.55 0.61 2.55
CA TYR A 226 -30.99 1.44 1.49
C TYR A 226 -31.76 1.39 0.18
N VAL A 227 -32.27 0.22 -0.20
CA VAL A 227 -33.06 0.04 -1.42
C VAL A 227 -34.45 0.66 -1.28
N ALA A 228 -35.05 0.60 -0.09
CA ALA A 228 -36.37 1.18 0.18
C ALA A 228 -36.36 2.70 0.39
N ALA A 229 -35.25 3.27 0.88
CA ALA A 229 -35.18 4.68 1.21
C ALA A 229 -35.24 5.56 -0.05
N ARG A 230 -36.13 6.57 -0.02
CA ARG A 230 -36.22 7.59 -1.08
C ARG A 230 -35.15 8.67 -0.92
N ARG A 231 -34.66 8.86 0.30
CA ARG A 231 -33.60 9.82 0.58
C ARG A 231 -32.71 9.36 1.72
N ILE A 232 -31.40 9.38 1.47
CA ILE A 232 -30.35 8.94 2.39
C ILE A 232 -29.39 10.10 2.63
N THR A 233 -29.16 10.48 3.88
CA THR A 233 -28.18 11.52 4.23
C THR A 233 -26.98 10.93 4.96
N LEU A 234 -25.77 11.23 4.49
CA LEU A 234 -24.50 10.88 5.14
C LEU A 234 -23.95 12.10 5.86
N ILE A 235 -23.46 11.94 7.09
CA ILE A 235 -22.80 13.02 7.85
C ILE A 235 -21.38 12.62 8.28
N PRO A 236 -20.41 13.54 8.29
CA PRO A 236 -19.03 13.25 8.67
C PRO A 236 -18.85 13.05 10.19
N ASN A 237 -19.87 13.40 10.97
CA ASN A 237 -19.87 13.35 12.43
C ASN A 237 -19.66 11.91 12.91
N ARG A 238 -18.80 11.74 13.92
CA ARG A 238 -18.72 10.50 14.73
C ARG A 238 -20.04 10.35 15.47
N VAL A 239 -20.70 9.22 15.31
CA VAL A 239 -22.01 8.94 15.95
C VAL A 239 -22.01 7.68 16.80
N TYR A 240 -21.15 6.71 16.48
CA TYR A 240 -21.15 5.40 17.10
C TYR A 240 -19.74 4.92 17.42
N ASP A 241 -19.52 4.51 18.66
CA ASP A 241 -18.26 3.96 19.15
C ASP A 241 -18.38 2.45 19.32
N TRP A 242 -17.76 1.73 18.40
CA TRP A 242 -17.71 0.27 18.41
C TRP A 242 -16.52 -0.20 19.25
N ASN A 243 -16.78 -0.71 20.44
CA ASN A 243 -15.76 -1.17 21.36
C ASN A 243 -15.20 -2.54 20.93
N VAL A 244 -13.88 -2.63 20.78
CA VAL A 244 -13.19 -3.84 20.32
C VAL A 244 -12.16 -4.28 21.37
N VAL A 245 -12.28 -5.54 21.81
CA VAL A 245 -11.27 -6.18 22.68
C VAL A 245 -10.26 -6.92 21.81
N SER A 246 -8.99 -6.52 21.87
CA SER A 246 -7.90 -7.01 21.01
C SER A 246 -7.30 -8.34 21.45
N ASN A 247 -7.43 -8.72 22.73
CA ASN A 247 -6.87 -9.94 23.30
C ASN A 247 -7.88 -10.59 24.27
N PRO A 248 -8.78 -11.46 23.79
CA PRO A 248 -9.80 -12.12 24.63
C PRO A 248 -9.20 -13.25 25.47
N GLY A 249 -7.97 -13.09 25.97
CA GLY A 249 -7.11 -14.13 26.54
C GLY A 249 -7.67 -14.88 27.76
N ASP A 250 -8.87 -14.56 28.23
CA ASP A 250 -9.62 -15.29 29.26
C ASP A 250 -11.16 -15.10 29.16
N SER A 251 -11.72 -14.51 28.09
CA SER A 251 -13.19 -14.46 27.90
C SER A 251 -13.64 -15.52 26.89
N ALA A 252 -14.53 -16.42 27.33
CA ALA A 252 -14.87 -17.65 26.62
C ALA A 252 -15.72 -17.48 25.35
N THR A 253 -15.90 -16.26 24.82
CA THR A 253 -16.80 -16.02 23.68
C THR A 253 -16.17 -15.04 22.70
N LYS A 254 -15.54 -15.55 21.63
CA LYS A 254 -15.25 -14.74 20.45
C LYS A 254 -16.58 -14.22 19.90
N SER A 255 -16.64 -12.97 19.42
CA SER A 255 -17.83 -12.46 18.72
C SER A 255 -18.25 -13.45 17.63
N ILE A 256 -19.56 -13.59 17.41
CA ILE A 256 -20.12 -14.57 16.46
C ILE A 256 -19.47 -14.44 15.08
N SER A 257 -19.25 -13.20 14.63
CA SER A 257 -18.58 -12.84 13.37
C SER A 257 -17.11 -13.30 13.27
N ASN A 258 -16.45 -13.59 14.39
CA ASN A 258 -15.06 -14.03 14.48
C ASN A 258 -14.90 -15.55 14.65
N ARG A 259 -16.01 -16.32 14.72
CA ARG A 259 -16.01 -17.79 14.78
C ARG A 259 -15.93 -18.44 13.39
N ARG A 260 -14.99 -17.99 12.54
CA ARG A 260 -14.78 -18.46 11.16
C ARG A 260 -14.36 -19.94 11.01
N ALA A 261 -14.21 -20.65 12.13
CA ALA A 261 -13.96 -22.09 12.14
C ALA A 261 -15.25 -22.92 12.03
N GLU A 262 -16.40 -22.32 12.34
CA GLU A 262 -17.70 -22.96 12.27
C GLU A 262 -18.25 -22.81 10.86
N ILE A 263 -18.46 -23.92 10.14
CA ILE A 263 -18.92 -23.88 8.74
C ILE A 263 -20.31 -23.23 8.59
N ALA A 264 -21.16 -23.37 9.62
CA ALA A 264 -22.46 -22.71 9.69
C ALA A 264 -22.38 -21.18 9.55
N ASN A 265 -21.30 -20.56 10.05
CA ASN A 265 -21.07 -19.12 9.89
C ASN A 265 -20.91 -18.74 8.41
N PHE A 266 -20.14 -19.53 7.65
CA PHE A 266 -19.97 -19.32 6.22
C PHE A 266 -21.27 -19.60 5.45
N ALA A 267 -21.99 -20.67 5.80
CA ALA A 267 -23.29 -20.99 5.21
C ALA A 267 -24.31 -19.84 5.40
N HIS A 268 -24.44 -19.30 6.62
CA HIS A 268 -25.30 -18.14 6.90
C HIS A 268 -24.89 -16.92 6.09
N ARG A 269 -23.58 -16.66 5.95
CA ARG A 269 -23.08 -15.56 5.11
C ARG A 269 -23.46 -15.73 3.64
N MET A 270 -23.31 -16.93 3.08
CA MET A 270 -23.71 -17.21 1.70
C MET A 270 -25.22 -17.01 1.50
N GLU A 271 -26.03 -17.49 2.45
CA GLU A 271 -27.48 -17.31 2.40
C GLU A 271 -27.90 -15.83 2.45
N ILE A 272 -27.28 -15.03 3.32
CA ILE A 272 -27.52 -13.58 3.37
C ILE A 272 -27.15 -12.91 2.04
N HIS A 273 -26.01 -13.27 1.45
CA HIS A 273 -25.63 -12.76 0.13
C HIS A 273 -26.65 -13.15 -0.94
N ARG A 274 -27.10 -14.41 -1.01
CA ARG A 274 -28.15 -14.84 -1.94
C ARG A 274 -29.45 -14.04 -1.77
N ARG A 275 -29.85 -13.72 -0.54
CA ARG A 275 -31.04 -12.89 -0.26
C ARG A 275 -30.87 -11.44 -0.72
N VAL A 276 -29.69 -10.85 -0.51
CA VAL A 276 -29.39 -9.50 -1.02
C VAL A 276 -29.36 -9.49 -2.54
N ASP A 277 -28.81 -10.52 -3.18
CA ASP A 277 -28.77 -10.63 -4.64
C ASP A 277 -30.18 -10.69 -5.21
N ARG A 278 -31.05 -11.54 -4.63
CA ARG A 278 -32.46 -11.61 -5.00
C ARG A 278 -33.16 -10.26 -4.81
N LEU A 279 -32.96 -9.60 -3.67
CA LEU A 279 -33.51 -8.25 -3.42
C LEU A 279 -33.11 -7.27 -4.53
N LEU A 280 -31.83 -7.22 -4.90
CA LEU A 280 -31.34 -6.27 -5.90
C LEU A 280 -31.88 -6.59 -7.30
N VAL A 281 -31.98 -7.87 -7.66
CA VAL A 281 -32.57 -8.29 -8.94
C VAL A 281 -34.06 -7.98 -9.00
N ASP A 282 -34.82 -8.34 -7.96
CA ASP A 282 -36.27 -8.12 -7.89
C ASP A 282 -36.64 -6.63 -7.92
N GLN A 283 -35.74 -5.76 -7.46
CA GLN A 283 -35.90 -4.30 -7.48
C GLN A 283 -35.32 -3.63 -8.74
N GLY A 284 -34.82 -4.42 -9.71
CA GLY A 284 -34.28 -3.88 -10.97
C GLY A 284 -32.95 -3.14 -10.82
N LEU A 285 -32.10 -3.54 -9.85
CA LEU A 285 -30.82 -2.91 -9.53
C LEU A 285 -29.60 -3.84 -9.79
N PRO A 286 -29.45 -4.42 -11.00
CA PRO A 286 -28.36 -5.36 -11.29
C PRO A 286 -26.97 -4.71 -11.22
N HIS A 287 -26.84 -3.41 -11.45
CA HIS A 287 -25.56 -2.69 -11.30
C HIS A 287 -25.08 -2.69 -9.84
N LEU A 288 -25.99 -2.58 -8.85
CA LEU A 288 -25.62 -2.69 -7.44
C LEU A 288 -25.21 -4.12 -7.08
N LYS A 289 -25.84 -5.13 -7.68
CA LYS A 289 -25.41 -6.53 -7.53
C LYS A 289 -23.97 -6.68 -8.03
N PHE A 290 -23.65 -6.13 -9.21
CA PHE A 290 -22.30 -6.16 -9.77
C PHE A 290 -21.25 -5.55 -8.81
N HIS A 291 -21.49 -4.34 -8.27
CA HIS A 291 -20.59 -3.73 -7.27
C HIS A 291 -20.39 -4.61 -6.03
N LYS A 292 -21.46 -5.25 -5.55
CA LYS A 292 -21.41 -6.16 -4.42
C LYS A 292 -20.68 -7.47 -4.77
N ASP A 293 -20.81 -7.99 -5.98
CA ASP A 293 -20.05 -9.16 -6.47
C ASP A 293 -18.54 -8.88 -6.47
N VAL A 294 -18.12 -7.72 -6.99
CA VAL A 294 -16.72 -7.27 -6.94
C VAL A 294 -16.20 -7.22 -5.50
N LYS A 295 -16.96 -6.65 -4.57
CA LYS A 295 -16.58 -6.60 -3.15
C LYS A 295 -16.58 -7.98 -2.49
N PHE A 296 -17.49 -8.87 -2.87
CA PHE A 296 -17.51 -10.24 -2.36
C PHE A 296 -16.19 -10.95 -2.70
N LEU A 297 -15.80 -10.93 -3.98
CA LEU A 297 -14.55 -11.53 -4.46
C LEU A 297 -13.32 -10.88 -3.82
N LYS A 298 -13.31 -9.56 -3.66
CA LYS A 298 -12.17 -8.78 -3.13
C LYS A 298 -12.02 -8.86 -1.61
N HIS A 299 -13.10 -9.01 -0.87
CA HIS A 299 -13.11 -8.86 0.58
C HIS A 299 -13.74 -10.06 1.30
N ASP A 300 -15.02 -10.32 1.06
CA ASP A 300 -15.79 -11.27 1.86
C ASP A 300 -15.24 -12.70 1.71
N LEU A 301 -14.97 -13.13 0.48
CA LEU A 301 -14.38 -14.44 0.21
C LEU A 301 -12.95 -14.54 0.76
N VAL A 302 -12.14 -13.49 0.55
CA VAL A 302 -10.72 -13.45 0.96
C VAL A 302 -10.53 -13.60 2.47
N LEU A 303 -11.48 -13.11 3.28
CA LEU A 303 -11.47 -13.30 4.73
C LEU A 303 -11.45 -14.79 5.12
N HIS A 304 -12.18 -15.63 4.38
CA HIS A 304 -12.26 -17.06 4.64
C HIS A 304 -11.16 -17.86 3.93
N LEU A 305 -10.77 -17.46 2.71
CA LEU A 305 -9.70 -18.12 1.95
C LEU A 305 -8.40 -18.26 2.77
N ARG A 306 -8.02 -17.22 3.52
CA ARG A 306 -6.80 -17.20 4.35
C ARG A 306 -6.77 -18.26 5.46
N ASP A 307 -7.94 -18.72 5.90
CA ASP A 307 -8.04 -19.72 6.96
C ASP A 307 -7.98 -21.16 6.40
N LEU A 308 -8.28 -21.36 5.10
CA LEU A 308 -8.36 -22.69 4.46
C LEU A 308 -7.10 -23.55 4.61
N PRO A 309 -5.85 -23.03 4.52
CA PRO A 309 -4.65 -23.84 4.68
C PRO A 309 -4.53 -24.51 6.06
N PHE A 310 -5.27 -24.03 7.06
CA PHE A 310 -5.28 -24.55 8.43
C PHE A 310 -6.53 -25.38 8.74
N ARG A 311 -7.40 -25.62 7.75
CA ARG A 311 -8.58 -26.48 7.88
C ARG A 311 -8.32 -27.86 7.31
N ASP A 312 -9.01 -28.87 7.84
CA ASP A 312 -8.92 -30.23 7.32
C ASP A 312 -9.63 -30.39 5.96
N ALA A 313 -9.48 -31.57 5.35
CA ALA A 313 -10.07 -31.87 4.06
C ALA A 313 -11.61 -31.94 4.10
N ALA A 314 -12.23 -32.25 5.25
CA ALA A 314 -13.69 -32.32 5.37
C ALA A 314 -14.29 -30.90 5.30
N TYR A 315 -13.79 -29.99 6.14
CA TYR A 315 -14.18 -28.59 6.14
C TYR A 315 -13.96 -27.95 4.76
N ARG A 316 -12.80 -28.20 4.12
CA ARG A 316 -12.48 -27.65 2.79
C ARG A 316 -13.50 -28.08 1.73
N ARG A 317 -13.89 -29.35 1.71
CA ARG A 317 -14.89 -29.87 0.77
C ARG A 317 -16.25 -29.21 0.96
N GLU A 318 -16.71 -29.11 2.21
CA GLU A 318 -17.99 -28.46 2.53
C GLU A 318 -17.98 -26.97 2.19
N PHE A 319 -16.89 -26.28 2.50
CA PHE A 319 -16.69 -24.87 2.14
C PHE A 319 -16.75 -24.65 0.62
N ALA A 320 -16.07 -25.48 -0.17
CA ALA A 320 -16.10 -25.37 -1.63
C ALA A 320 -17.49 -25.66 -2.20
N ALA A 321 -18.22 -26.63 -1.65
CA ALA A 321 -19.59 -26.92 -2.07
C ALA A 321 -20.52 -25.71 -1.85
N LEU A 322 -20.44 -25.07 -0.68
CA LEU A 322 -21.24 -23.87 -0.35
C LEU A 322 -20.86 -22.67 -1.23
N ALA A 323 -19.58 -22.51 -1.54
CA ALA A 323 -19.08 -21.37 -2.33
C ALA A 323 -19.38 -21.53 -3.83
N ARG A 324 -19.32 -22.75 -4.37
CA ARG A 324 -19.40 -23.00 -5.82
C ARG A 324 -20.66 -22.41 -6.47
N GLU A 325 -21.83 -22.75 -5.94
CA GLU A 325 -23.11 -22.27 -6.46
C GLU A 325 -23.18 -20.74 -6.45
N TYR A 326 -22.65 -20.12 -5.40
CA TYR A 326 -22.62 -18.66 -5.31
C TYR A 326 -21.67 -18.03 -6.32
N LEU A 327 -20.46 -18.59 -6.47
CA LEU A 327 -19.47 -18.13 -7.45
C LEU A 327 -19.96 -18.30 -8.90
N GLU A 328 -20.76 -19.32 -9.19
CA GLU A 328 -21.39 -19.53 -10.51
C GLU A 328 -22.45 -18.46 -10.83
N SER A 329 -23.01 -17.79 -9.81
CA SER A 329 -24.00 -16.71 -9.97
C SER A 329 -23.37 -15.31 -10.12
N ILE A 330 -22.05 -15.20 -9.98
CA ILE A 330 -21.31 -13.95 -10.12
C ILE A 330 -21.02 -13.70 -11.60
N ASP A 331 -21.24 -12.46 -12.03
CA ASP A 331 -20.90 -12.04 -13.39
C ASP A 331 -19.39 -12.25 -13.66
N PRO A 332 -19.00 -12.95 -14.75
CA PRO A 332 -17.61 -13.09 -15.15
C PRO A 332 -16.83 -11.77 -15.20
N ALA A 333 -17.46 -10.65 -15.60
CA ALA A 333 -16.81 -9.35 -15.65
C ALA A 333 -16.41 -8.83 -14.25
N ALA A 334 -17.08 -9.27 -13.18
CA ALA A 334 -16.70 -8.89 -11.81
C ALA A 334 -15.34 -9.46 -11.40
N TYR A 335 -14.87 -10.55 -12.02
CA TYR A 335 -13.54 -11.10 -11.77
C TYR A 335 -12.43 -10.17 -12.29
N GLU A 336 -12.68 -9.50 -13.41
CA GLU A 336 -11.74 -8.59 -14.08
C GLU A 336 -11.56 -7.28 -13.30
N GLU A 337 -12.57 -6.87 -12.52
CA GLU A 337 -12.53 -5.72 -11.60
C GLU A 337 -11.81 -5.98 -10.26
N THR A 338 -11.25 -7.18 -10.08
CA THR A 338 -10.53 -7.56 -8.85
C THR A 338 -9.05 -7.81 -9.06
N GLU A 339 -8.28 -7.72 -7.98
CA GLU A 339 -6.85 -8.09 -8.02
C GLU A 339 -6.69 -9.52 -8.58
N PRO A 340 -5.75 -9.76 -9.51
CA PRO A 340 -5.65 -11.04 -10.23
C PRO A 340 -5.63 -12.27 -9.31
N ILE A 341 -4.91 -12.22 -8.19
CA ILE A 341 -4.86 -13.37 -7.27
C ILE A 341 -6.20 -13.61 -6.54
N HIS A 342 -7.03 -12.60 -6.31
CA HIS A 342 -8.38 -12.81 -5.78
C HIS A 342 -9.25 -13.57 -6.80
N ALA A 343 -9.22 -13.14 -8.07
CA ALA A 343 -9.93 -13.78 -9.17
C ALA A 343 -9.48 -15.23 -9.37
N VAL A 344 -8.16 -15.48 -9.41
CA VAL A 344 -7.55 -16.83 -9.46
C VAL A 344 -8.05 -17.71 -8.33
N CYS A 345 -8.04 -17.22 -7.08
CA CYS A 345 -8.51 -18.01 -5.94
C CYS A 345 -10.00 -18.34 -6.05
N ALA A 346 -10.83 -17.39 -6.47
CA ALA A 346 -12.26 -17.61 -6.64
C ALA A 346 -12.54 -18.64 -7.74
N TYR A 347 -11.87 -18.53 -8.89
CA TYR A 347 -11.99 -19.49 -9.99
C TYR A 347 -11.57 -20.91 -9.58
N LEU A 348 -10.39 -21.05 -8.97
CA LEU A 348 -9.88 -22.37 -8.55
C LEU A 348 -10.73 -22.99 -7.43
N LEU A 349 -11.32 -22.16 -6.56
CA LEU A 349 -12.30 -22.62 -5.57
C LEU A 349 -13.58 -23.13 -6.22
N ARG A 350 -14.13 -22.41 -7.21
CA ARG A 350 -15.29 -22.84 -8.01
C ARG A 350 -15.02 -24.23 -8.63
N ARG A 351 -13.82 -24.42 -9.19
CA ARG A 351 -13.35 -25.70 -9.76
C ARG A 351 -12.94 -26.75 -8.72
N SER A 352 -12.85 -26.37 -7.45
CA SER A 352 -12.34 -27.22 -6.36
C SER A 352 -10.94 -27.78 -6.60
N ASP A 353 -10.11 -27.04 -7.33
CA ASP A 353 -8.72 -27.38 -7.63
C ASP A 353 -7.82 -26.95 -6.46
N TRP A 354 -7.73 -27.81 -5.44
CA TRP A 354 -6.92 -27.55 -4.24
C TRP A 354 -5.42 -27.47 -4.50
N ALA A 355 -4.94 -28.20 -5.51
CA ALA A 355 -3.52 -28.25 -5.86
C ALA A 355 -3.02 -26.87 -6.31
N ASN A 356 -3.83 -26.16 -7.10
CA ASN A 356 -3.52 -24.81 -7.56
C ASN A 356 -4.06 -23.71 -6.64
N LEU A 357 -5.17 -23.94 -5.93
CA LEU A 357 -5.78 -22.96 -5.02
C LEU A 357 -4.93 -22.69 -3.78
N LEU A 358 -4.37 -23.71 -3.12
CA LEU A 358 -3.59 -23.50 -1.89
C LEU A 358 -2.34 -22.64 -2.12
N PRO A 359 -1.57 -22.84 -3.22
CA PRO A 359 -0.57 -21.88 -3.66
C PRO A 359 -1.10 -20.46 -3.83
N ALA A 360 -2.28 -20.28 -4.44
CA ALA A 360 -2.84 -18.94 -4.67
C ALA A 360 -3.17 -18.24 -3.35
N VAL A 361 -3.74 -19.00 -2.40
CA VAL A 361 -4.01 -18.53 -1.03
C VAL A 361 -2.72 -18.19 -0.26
N ASP A 362 -1.64 -18.95 -0.48
CA ASP A 362 -0.32 -18.62 0.08
C ASP A 362 0.18 -17.27 -0.45
N THR A 363 0.03 -16.99 -1.75
CA THR A 363 0.32 -15.67 -2.33
C THR A 363 -0.60 -14.57 -1.81
N LEU A 364 -1.89 -14.84 -1.57
CA LEU A 364 -2.79 -13.87 -0.89
C LEU A 364 -2.27 -13.46 0.49
N THR A 365 -1.70 -14.41 1.22
CA THR A 365 -1.14 -14.20 2.57
C THR A 365 0.28 -13.61 2.52
N ASN A 366 1.04 -13.96 1.49
CA ASN A 366 2.44 -13.61 1.28
C ASN A 366 2.62 -12.98 -0.13
N ARG A 367 2.19 -11.72 -0.30
CA ARG A 367 2.05 -11.02 -1.60
C ARG A 367 3.26 -11.07 -2.55
N ASP A 368 4.48 -11.14 -2.02
CA ASP A 368 5.71 -11.16 -2.84
C ASP A 368 6.16 -12.57 -3.24
N LYS A 369 5.45 -13.60 -2.78
CA LYS A 369 5.81 -15.01 -2.94
C LYS A 369 5.29 -15.57 -4.27
N VAL A 370 6.16 -16.25 -5.01
CA VAL A 370 5.82 -16.99 -6.23
C VAL A 370 5.49 -18.43 -5.82
N SER A 371 4.19 -18.73 -5.77
CA SER A 371 3.70 -19.93 -5.11
C SER A 371 3.34 -21.07 -6.04
N ALA A 372 2.99 -20.77 -7.29
CA ALA A 372 2.63 -21.77 -8.31
C ALA A 372 3.76 -21.93 -9.34
N PRO A 373 3.89 -23.11 -9.96
CA PRO A 373 4.89 -23.35 -11.01
C PRO A 373 4.70 -22.45 -12.25
N LEU A 374 3.50 -21.92 -12.45
CA LEU A 374 3.13 -21.09 -13.60
C LEU A 374 3.28 -21.84 -14.93
N ALA A 375 2.48 -21.46 -15.91
CA ALA A 375 2.55 -22.02 -17.25
C ALA A 375 2.74 -20.90 -18.27
N GLU A 376 3.67 -21.07 -19.21
CA GLU A 376 3.77 -20.20 -20.38
C GLU A 376 2.99 -20.85 -21.54
N ARG A 377 1.96 -20.16 -22.05
CA ARG A 377 1.16 -20.56 -23.23
C ARG A 377 0.91 -19.35 -24.10
N ASP A 378 1.14 -19.48 -25.40
CA ASP A 378 0.91 -18.42 -26.40
C ASP A 378 1.51 -17.06 -25.98
N GLY A 379 2.71 -17.10 -25.38
CA GLY A 379 3.42 -15.91 -24.94
C GLY A 379 2.80 -15.18 -23.74
N ARG A 380 1.92 -15.84 -22.98
CA ARG A 380 1.32 -15.38 -21.72
C ARG A 380 1.66 -16.31 -20.57
N ILE A 381 1.65 -15.78 -19.35
CA ILE A 381 1.92 -16.51 -18.11
C ILE A 381 0.61 -16.73 -17.37
N TYR A 382 0.25 -17.99 -17.19
CA TYR A 382 -0.93 -18.41 -16.45
C TYR A 382 -0.55 -18.98 -15.09
N TRP A 383 -1.46 -18.88 -14.12
CA TRP A 383 -1.26 -19.45 -12.79
C TRP A 383 -1.04 -20.97 -12.85
N CYS A 384 -1.79 -21.66 -13.72
CA CYS A 384 -1.70 -23.09 -13.98
C CYS A 384 -2.21 -23.39 -15.42
N ALA A 385 -1.92 -24.58 -15.95
CA ALA A 385 -2.25 -24.97 -17.33
C ALA A 385 -3.54 -25.78 -17.44
N GLU A 386 -3.96 -26.42 -16.34
CA GLU A 386 -4.94 -27.51 -16.30
C GLU A 386 -6.34 -27.12 -16.77
N HIS A 387 -6.68 -25.82 -16.74
CA HIS A 387 -8.01 -25.32 -17.10
C HIS A 387 -8.02 -24.50 -18.41
N LEU A 388 -6.87 -24.29 -19.05
CA LEU A 388 -6.78 -23.39 -20.21
C LEU A 388 -7.49 -23.98 -21.44
N ASP A 389 -7.44 -25.30 -21.60
CA ASP A 389 -8.00 -26.00 -22.77
C ASP A 389 -9.40 -26.59 -22.51
N ASP A 390 -10.08 -26.16 -21.44
CA ASP A 390 -11.45 -26.57 -21.16
C ASP A 390 -12.39 -26.06 -22.29
N PRO A 391 -13.18 -26.93 -22.95
CA PRO A 391 -13.98 -26.56 -24.10
C PRO A 391 -15.18 -25.65 -23.75
N VAL A 392 -15.55 -25.57 -22.47
CA VAL A 392 -16.71 -24.81 -21.98
C VAL A 392 -16.27 -23.55 -21.24
N ASP A 393 -15.27 -23.66 -20.37
CA ASP A 393 -14.84 -22.56 -19.47
C ASP A 393 -13.45 -22.01 -19.82
N GLY A 394 -12.77 -22.56 -20.83
CA GLY A 394 -11.35 -22.27 -21.11
C GLY A 394 -11.06 -20.82 -21.49
N GLU A 395 -12.00 -20.12 -22.14
CA GLU A 395 -11.85 -18.69 -22.45
C GLU A 395 -11.88 -17.83 -21.17
N PHE A 396 -12.83 -18.11 -20.27
CA PHE A 396 -12.93 -17.46 -18.98
C PHE A 396 -11.72 -17.81 -18.10
N ALA A 397 -11.30 -19.07 -18.10
CA ALA A 397 -10.10 -19.53 -17.42
C ALA A 397 -8.84 -18.79 -17.89
N ARG A 398 -8.67 -18.61 -19.21
CA ARG A 398 -7.54 -17.83 -19.76
C ARG A 398 -7.56 -16.39 -19.24
N ARG A 399 -8.71 -15.72 -19.21
CA ARG A 399 -8.80 -14.35 -18.67
C ARG A 399 -8.46 -14.29 -17.17
N VAL A 400 -9.03 -15.19 -16.36
CA VAL A 400 -8.87 -15.16 -14.90
C VAL A 400 -7.52 -15.67 -14.42
N LEU A 401 -6.96 -16.68 -15.10
CA LEU A 401 -5.69 -17.30 -14.72
C LEU A 401 -4.47 -16.57 -15.30
N ASP A 402 -4.64 -15.61 -16.21
CA ASP A 402 -3.55 -14.79 -16.74
C ASP A 402 -2.95 -13.92 -15.63
N VAL A 403 -1.71 -14.23 -15.27
CA VAL A 403 -0.89 -13.51 -14.30
C VAL A 403 0.35 -12.90 -14.92
N THR A 404 0.40 -12.79 -16.26
CA THR A 404 1.45 -12.10 -17.02
C THR A 404 1.71 -10.72 -16.44
N ALA A 405 0.61 -10.04 -16.12
CA ALA A 405 0.56 -8.72 -15.53
C ALA A 405 1.34 -8.59 -14.20
N LEU A 406 1.46 -9.66 -13.42
CA LEU A 406 2.17 -9.68 -12.13
C LEU A 406 3.70 -9.74 -12.28
N GLY A 407 4.20 -10.01 -13.49
CA GLY A 407 5.62 -9.96 -13.83
C GLY A 407 6.46 -11.00 -13.11
N TYR A 408 5.91 -12.18 -12.82
CA TYR A 408 6.68 -13.25 -12.20
C TYR A 408 7.82 -13.75 -13.10
N HIS A 409 7.58 -13.83 -14.42
CA HIS A 409 8.54 -14.27 -15.43
C HIS A 409 9.71 -13.30 -15.67
N THR A 410 9.59 -12.03 -15.29
CA THR A 410 10.66 -11.03 -15.47
C THR A 410 11.57 -10.90 -14.25
N LYS A 411 11.21 -11.54 -13.12
CA LYS A 411 12.02 -11.47 -11.89
C LYS A 411 13.26 -12.35 -12.06
N PRO A 412 14.45 -11.91 -11.66
CA PRO A 412 15.58 -12.82 -11.55
C PRO A 412 15.44 -13.66 -10.27
N ILE A 413 16.01 -14.87 -10.28
CA ILE A 413 15.85 -15.88 -9.21
C ILE A 413 16.20 -15.35 -7.81
N GLU A 414 17.24 -14.52 -7.67
CA GLU A 414 17.66 -13.93 -6.40
C GLU A 414 16.66 -12.92 -5.82
N ARG A 415 15.70 -12.46 -6.64
CA ARG A 415 14.57 -11.62 -6.23
C ARG A 415 13.25 -12.38 -6.15
N MET A 416 13.22 -13.66 -6.54
CA MET A 416 12.05 -14.51 -6.41
C MET A 416 11.97 -15.08 -4.99
N PHE A 417 10.89 -14.77 -4.27
CA PHE A 417 10.54 -15.49 -3.05
C PHE A 417 9.75 -16.74 -3.41
N LEU A 418 10.46 -17.83 -3.74
CA LEU A 418 9.84 -19.09 -4.14
C LEU A 418 9.09 -19.74 -2.99
N ARG A 419 7.93 -20.35 -3.24
CA ARG A 419 7.25 -21.20 -2.24
C ARG A 419 8.07 -22.45 -1.98
N ASN A 420 8.38 -22.67 -0.71
CA ASN A 420 8.96 -23.91 -0.20
C ASN A 420 7.92 -24.57 0.68
N GLU A 421 7.36 -25.67 0.23
CA GLU A 421 6.41 -26.48 0.99
C GLU A 421 7.16 -27.50 1.85
N LEU A 422 6.84 -27.53 3.14
CA LEU A 422 7.31 -28.57 4.05
C LEU A 422 6.46 -29.83 3.84
N THR A 423 7.04 -30.85 3.23
CA THR A 423 6.35 -32.12 2.92
C THR A 423 6.53 -33.14 4.04
N ARG A 424 7.56 -33.01 4.86
CA ARG A 424 7.82 -33.91 6.01
C ARG A 424 8.47 -33.18 7.17
N TYR A 425 7.96 -33.44 8.37
CA TYR A 425 8.60 -33.07 9.63
C TYR A 425 8.63 -34.30 10.54
N GLN A 426 9.81 -34.70 10.98
CA GLN A 426 9.98 -35.81 11.92
C GLN A 426 10.86 -35.37 13.10
N ALA A 427 10.34 -35.60 14.30
CA ALA A 427 11.06 -35.45 15.56
C ALA A 427 11.27 -36.83 16.20
N PRO A 428 12.35 -37.04 16.98
CA PRO A 428 12.65 -38.31 17.62
C PRO A 428 11.55 -38.73 18.60
N ALA A 429 11.25 -40.03 18.62
CA ALA A 429 10.25 -40.63 19.50
C ALA A 429 10.61 -40.41 20.99
N GLY A 430 9.61 -40.07 21.82
CA GLY A 430 9.79 -39.86 23.28
C GLY A 430 9.94 -38.40 23.74
N ALA A 431 9.77 -37.41 22.87
CA ALA A 431 9.81 -35.98 23.21
C ALA A 431 8.70 -35.49 24.17
N GLY A 432 7.73 -36.35 24.52
CA GLY A 432 6.58 -36.00 25.37
C GLY A 432 6.65 -36.47 26.84
N ALA A 433 7.55 -37.39 27.21
CA ALA A 433 7.53 -37.99 28.55
C ALA A 433 8.94 -38.35 29.04
N GLY A 434 9.59 -37.44 29.77
CA GLY A 434 10.76 -37.74 30.63
C GLY A 434 12.06 -38.28 30.00
N GLY A 435 12.08 -38.60 28.70
CA GLY A 435 13.21 -39.24 28.03
C GLY A 435 14.34 -38.29 27.61
N ARG A 436 15.59 -38.81 27.65
CA ARG A 436 16.81 -38.16 27.12
C ARG A 436 16.85 -38.21 25.57
N GLY A 437 15.79 -37.79 24.89
CA GLY A 437 15.75 -37.72 23.42
C GLY A 437 16.77 -36.71 22.85
N SER A 438 17.23 -36.92 21.61
CA SER A 438 18.03 -35.93 20.89
C SER A 438 17.17 -34.72 20.49
N GLY A 439 17.77 -33.52 20.42
CA GLY A 439 17.09 -32.32 19.91
C GLY A 439 17.16 -32.20 18.39
N THR A 440 17.29 -33.33 17.69
CA THR A 440 17.50 -33.40 16.23
C THR A 440 16.16 -33.51 15.52
N VAL A 441 15.96 -32.76 14.44
CA VAL A 441 14.77 -32.87 13.59
C VAL A 441 15.16 -33.18 12.15
N HIS A 442 14.35 -33.99 11.48
CA HIS A 442 14.46 -34.26 10.05
C HIS A 442 13.35 -33.51 9.31
N LEU A 443 13.75 -32.75 8.30
CA LEU A 443 12.90 -31.87 7.52
C LEU A 443 13.04 -32.26 6.05
N ALA A 444 11.92 -32.39 5.34
CA ALA A 444 11.92 -32.46 3.89
C ALA A 444 10.91 -31.48 3.31
N GLY A 445 11.20 -30.98 2.12
CA GLY A 445 10.31 -30.07 1.43
C GLY A 445 10.52 -30.02 -0.06
N ARG A 446 9.68 -29.19 -0.70
CA ARG A 446 9.63 -29.00 -2.14
C ARG A 446 9.56 -27.50 -2.44
N ILE A 447 10.57 -26.99 -3.15
CA ILE A 447 10.65 -25.60 -3.60
C ILE A 447 10.12 -25.54 -5.02
N ASN A 448 9.14 -24.69 -5.24
CA ASN A 448 8.59 -24.45 -6.57
C ASN A 448 9.65 -23.84 -7.51
N ASN A 449 9.77 -24.36 -8.73
CA ASN A 449 10.69 -23.87 -9.76
C ASN A 449 9.88 -23.30 -10.95
N PRO A 450 9.34 -22.09 -10.83
CA PRO A 450 8.37 -21.58 -11.78
C PRO A 450 8.99 -21.39 -13.16
N LEU A 451 8.28 -21.79 -14.21
CA LEU A 451 8.74 -21.69 -15.61
C LEU A 451 10.13 -22.33 -15.87
N GLY A 452 10.59 -23.24 -15.01
CA GLY A 452 11.91 -23.86 -15.14
C GLY A 452 13.09 -22.89 -14.97
N VAL A 453 12.92 -21.79 -14.23
CA VAL A 453 13.96 -20.74 -14.04
C VAL A 453 15.28 -21.26 -13.47
N ILE A 454 15.24 -22.37 -12.73
CA ILE A 454 16.42 -23.15 -12.35
C ILE A 454 16.52 -24.31 -13.33
N ALA A 455 17.53 -24.26 -14.20
CA ALA A 455 17.72 -25.26 -15.23
C ALA A 455 17.99 -26.67 -14.64
N PRO A 456 17.54 -27.76 -15.29
CA PRO A 456 17.72 -29.14 -14.78
C PRO A 456 19.18 -29.54 -14.47
N GLN A 457 20.13 -28.92 -15.16
CA GLN A 457 21.58 -29.14 -15.02
C GLN A 457 22.27 -28.20 -14.03
N ALA A 458 21.53 -27.29 -13.38
CA ALA A 458 22.10 -26.31 -12.46
C ALA A 458 22.73 -27.00 -11.24
N ARG A 459 23.88 -26.51 -10.80
CA ARG A 459 24.52 -27.00 -9.57
C ARG A 459 23.79 -26.42 -8.36
N LEU A 460 23.17 -27.30 -7.58
CA LEU A 460 22.39 -26.93 -6.41
C LEU A 460 23.19 -27.07 -5.11
N ALA A 461 23.12 -26.06 -4.26
CA ALA A 461 23.56 -26.12 -2.87
C ALA A 461 22.54 -25.43 -1.98
N GLY A 462 22.47 -25.83 -0.71
CA GLY A 462 21.50 -25.20 0.19
C GLY A 462 21.84 -25.30 1.66
N GLU A 463 21.26 -24.36 2.41
CA GLU A 463 21.50 -24.21 3.83
C GLU A 463 20.19 -23.79 4.53
N LEU A 464 19.81 -24.49 5.59
CA LEU A 464 18.72 -24.10 6.47
C LEU A 464 19.22 -23.10 7.51
N GLU A 465 18.62 -21.90 7.53
CA GLU A 465 18.88 -20.85 8.51
C GLU A 465 17.74 -20.75 9.53
N PHE A 466 18.11 -20.73 10.81
CA PHE A 466 17.21 -20.44 11.93
C PHE A 466 17.56 -19.05 12.48
N GLY A 467 16.69 -18.07 12.24
CA GLY A 467 16.91 -16.68 12.62
C GLY A 467 15.96 -16.21 13.73
N ALA A 468 16.49 -15.72 14.84
CA ALA A 468 15.71 -15.20 15.96
C ALA A 468 14.97 -13.91 15.57
N ARG A 469 13.65 -13.82 15.85
CA ARG A 469 12.85 -12.61 15.62
C ARG A 469 13.33 -11.40 16.44
N ARG A 470 13.86 -11.66 17.64
CA ARG A 470 14.32 -10.62 18.56
C ARG A 470 15.81 -10.32 18.35
N LYS A 471 16.15 -9.06 18.09
CA LYS A 471 17.54 -8.59 17.97
C LYS A 471 18.23 -8.59 19.34
N GLY A 472 19.52 -8.95 19.38
CA GLY A 472 20.35 -8.93 20.59
C GLY A 472 20.31 -10.21 21.44
N VAL A 473 19.77 -11.31 20.90
CA VAL A 473 19.80 -12.64 21.51
C VAL A 473 21.15 -13.31 21.18
N ARG A 474 21.82 -13.93 22.16
CA ARG A 474 23.03 -14.75 21.93
C ARG A 474 22.62 -15.98 21.10
N PHE A 475 23.35 -16.29 20.02
CA PHE A 475 22.92 -17.24 18.96
C PHE A 475 21.72 -16.73 18.15
N GLN A 476 21.85 -15.50 17.63
CA GLN A 476 20.82 -14.85 16.82
C GLN A 476 20.47 -15.65 15.56
N THR A 477 21.47 -16.30 14.96
CA THR A 477 21.32 -17.09 13.74
C THR A 477 22.19 -18.34 13.85
N PHE A 478 21.67 -19.48 13.43
CA PHE A 478 22.44 -20.70 13.22
C PHE A 478 21.94 -21.43 11.99
N ARG A 479 22.80 -22.29 11.44
CA ARG A 479 22.58 -22.87 10.12
C ARG A 479 22.98 -24.33 10.04
N PHE A 480 22.31 -25.08 9.18
CA PHE A 480 22.57 -26.49 8.91
C PHE A 480 22.63 -26.70 7.39
N PRO A 481 23.56 -27.54 6.90
CA PRO A 481 23.57 -27.91 5.49
C PRO A 481 22.27 -28.62 5.12
N VAL A 482 21.83 -28.46 3.88
CA VAL A 482 20.79 -29.30 3.29
C VAL A 482 21.48 -30.56 2.78
N ASP A 483 21.02 -31.73 3.25
CA ASP A 483 21.67 -33.02 3.01
C ASP A 483 21.50 -33.48 1.56
N THR A 484 20.31 -33.25 0.99
CA THR A 484 20.00 -33.58 -0.40
C THR A 484 19.23 -32.44 -1.07
N LEU A 485 19.58 -32.15 -2.33
CA LEU A 485 18.88 -31.23 -3.22
C LEU A 485 18.83 -31.86 -4.61
N ARG A 486 17.63 -31.98 -5.18
CA ARG A 486 17.47 -32.54 -6.53
C ARG A 486 16.30 -31.92 -7.27
N HIS A 487 16.42 -31.84 -8.58
CA HIS A 487 15.29 -31.54 -9.45
C HIS A 487 14.23 -32.65 -9.36
N ASP A 488 12.96 -32.24 -9.36
CA ASP A 488 11.79 -33.11 -9.22
C ASP A 488 10.62 -32.54 -10.06
N GLY A 489 10.72 -32.70 -11.37
CA GLY A 489 9.84 -32.04 -12.34
C GLY A 489 9.97 -30.52 -12.27
N GLU A 490 8.86 -29.82 -12.07
CA GLU A 490 8.78 -28.35 -11.93
C GLU A 490 9.14 -27.84 -10.52
N ALA A 491 9.86 -28.63 -9.73
CA ALA A 491 10.27 -28.25 -8.40
C ALA A 491 11.65 -28.80 -8.03
N ILE A 492 12.13 -28.38 -6.86
CA ILE A 492 13.35 -28.84 -6.23
C ILE A 492 12.99 -29.51 -4.91
N ALA A 493 13.22 -30.80 -4.81
CA ALA A 493 13.07 -31.56 -3.57
C ALA A 493 14.32 -31.39 -2.71
N TRP A 494 14.14 -31.28 -1.40
CA TRP A 494 15.24 -31.17 -0.45
C TRP A 494 14.97 -31.92 0.85
N GLU A 495 16.04 -32.40 1.48
CA GLU A 495 16.03 -33.00 2.81
C GLU A 495 17.17 -32.43 3.66
N ALA A 496 16.92 -32.25 4.96
CA ALA A 496 17.92 -31.72 5.88
C ALA A 496 17.72 -32.23 7.31
N THR A 497 18.83 -32.41 8.00
CA THR A 497 18.87 -32.81 9.41
C THR A 497 19.40 -31.65 10.28
N ALA A 498 18.59 -31.19 11.22
CA ALA A 498 18.94 -30.07 12.11
C ALA A 498 19.02 -30.51 13.58
N ASP A 499 20.24 -30.56 14.13
CA ASP A 499 20.48 -30.81 15.57
C ASP A 499 20.35 -29.51 16.38
N LEU A 500 19.10 -29.17 16.71
CA LEU A 500 18.77 -27.98 17.51
C LEU A 500 19.31 -28.09 18.93
N GLY A 501 19.34 -29.30 19.50
CA GLY A 501 19.79 -29.56 20.87
C GLY A 501 21.28 -29.33 21.09
N ARG A 502 22.12 -29.51 20.07
CA ARG A 502 23.57 -29.22 20.13
C ARG A 502 23.88 -27.73 20.01
N VAL A 503 23.14 -27.01 19.18
CA VAL A 503 23.47 -25.63 18.78
C VAL A 503 22.78 -24.60 19.67
N LEU A 504 21.51 -24.80 20.03
CA LEU A 504 20.75 -23.81 20.79
C LEU A 504 21.07 -23.87 22.29
N ARG A 505 21.57 -22.76 22.84
CA ARG A 505 21.91 -22.60 24.27
C ARG A 505 21.19 -21.38 24.88
N PRO A 506 19.90 -21.49 25.22
CA PRO A 506 19.14 -20.37 25.79
C PRO A 506 19.59 -20.11 27.23
N VAL A 507 20.51 -19.16 27.45
CA VAL A 507 20.85 -18.66 28.79
C VAL A 507 20.20 -17.30 28.99
N GLY A 508 19.31 -17.18 29.99
CA GLY A 508 18.67 -15.90 30.36
C GLY A 508 17.63 -15.37 29.37
N ILE A 509 17.16 -16.19 28.41
CA ILE A 509 16.17 -15.82 27.40
C ILE A 509 14.84 -16.49 27.75
N VAL A 510 13.79 -15.69 27.88
CA VAL A 510 12.40 -16.15 28.00
C VAL A 510 11.68 -15.74 26.72
N ASP A 511 10.96 -16.68 26.11
CA ASP A 511 10.01 -16.44 25.01
C ASP A 511 10.65 -15.88 23.71
N ALA A 512 11.56 -16.66 23.13
CA ALA A 512 12.16 -16.36 21.83
C ALA A 512 11.58 -17.26 20.73
N VAL A 513 11.45 -16.71 19.52
CA VAL A 513 10.98 -17.43 18.32
C VAL A 513 12.04 -17.36 17.24
N TRP A 514 12.38 -18.51 16.65
CA TRP A 514 13.25 -18.62 15.48
C TRP A 514 12.41 -18.94 14.24
N ASP A 515 12.52 -18.08 13.24
CA ASP A 515 11.96 -18.35 11.91
C ASP A 515 12.91 -19.24 11.12
N VAL A 516 12.37 -20.21 10.37
CA VAL A 516 13.17 -21.11 9.54
C VAL A 516 13.15 -20.65 8.09
N ARG A 517 14.32 -20.63 7.46
CA ARG A 517 14.53 -20.25 6.06
C ARG A 517 15.44 -21.27 5.39
N LEU A 518 15.27 -21.44 4.09
CA LEU A 518 16.22 -22.17 3.26
C LEU A 518 16.88 -21.18 2.31
N HIS A 519 18.20 -21.12 2.32
CA HIS A 519 18.99 -20.44 1.31
C HIS A 519 19.33 -21.46 0.22
N LEU A 520 18.79 -21.27 -0.97
CA LEU A 520 19.05 -22.12 -2.13
C LEU A 520 20.04 -21.37 -3.03
N GLU A 521 21.11 -22.04 -3.43
CA GLU A 521 22.07 -21.55 -4.40
C GLU A 521 22.01 -22.42 -5.64
N ALA A 522 21.82 -21.79 -6.81
CA ALA A 522 21.84 -22.43 -8.12
C ALA A 522 22.87 -21.71 -8.98
N ASP A 523 23.91 -22.42 -9.42
CA ASP A 523 25.02 -21.87 -10.22
C ASP A 523 25.63 -20.57 -9.67
N GLY A 524 25.77 -20.50 -8.33
CA GLY A 524 26.33 -19.34 -7.63
C GLY A 524 25.34 -18.20 -7.37
N VAL A 525 24.09 -18.32 -7.81
CA VAL A 525 23.02 -17.35 -7.55
C VAL A 525 22.15 -17.84 -6.39
N ARG A 526 22.04 -17.01 -5.34
CA ARG A 526 21.32 -17.35 -4.11
C ARG A 526 19.91 -16.76 -4.08
N THR A 527 18.91 -17.59 -3.79
CA THR A 527 17.57 -17.20 -3.36
C THR A 527 17.28 -17.64 -1.92
N THR A 528 16.30 -17.02 -1.26
CA THR A 528 15.92 -17.35 0.12
C THR A 528 14.42 -17.54 0.24
N THR A 529 14.04 -18.71 0.75
CA THR A 529 12.64 -19.11 0.92
C THR A 529 12.31 -19.45 2.38
N ARG A 530 11.02 -19.40 2.73
CA ARG A 530 10.49 -19.79 4.04
C ARG A 530 9.68 -21.07 3.90
N LEU A 531 9.77 -21.92 4.91
CA LEU A 531 9.13 -23.22 4.93
C LEU A 531 7.64 -23.05 5.25
N THR A 532 6.82 -23.25 4.24
CA THR A 532 5.35 -23.19 4.27
C THR A 532 4.84 -24.51 4.77
N ALA A 533 4.03 -24.50 5.83
CA ALA A 533 3.49 -25.71 6.42
C ALA A 533 1.97 -25.58 6.61
N SER A 534 1.26 -26.69 6.45
CA SER A 534 -0.18 -26.80 6.68
C SER A 534 -0.43 -27.75 7.85
N GLU A 535 -1.34 -27.39 8.76
CA GLU A 535 -1.85 -28.34 9.75
C GLU A 535 -2.83 -29.31 9.09
N PRO A 536 -2.83 -30.60 9.48
CA PRO A 536 -2.34 -31.15 10.77
C PRO A 536 -0.95 -31.84 10.75
N GLY A 537 -0.11 -31.62 9.75
CA GLY A 537 1.10 -32.44 9.52
C GLY A 537 2.31 -32.23 10.45
N LEU A 538 2.25 -31.30 11.42
CA LEU A 538 3.36 -31.05 12.34
C LEU A 538 3.19 -31.87 13.63
N ALA A 539 4.09 -32.82 13.86
CA ALA A 539 4.15 -33.54 15.12
C ALA A 539 4.31 -32.56 16.29
N THR A 540 3.29 -32.46 17.15
CA THR A 540 3.29 -31.64 18.36
C THR A 540 4.20 -32.28 19.41
N GLY A 541 5.35 -31.69 19.70
CA GLY A 541 6.30 -32.23 20.69
C GLY A 541 7.34 -31.21 21.15
N LEU A 542 7.71 -31.29 22.44
CA LEU A 542 8.72 -30.42 23.04
C LEU A 542 10.13 -30.99 22.80
N LEU A 543 10.94 -30.29 22.03
CA LEU A 543 12.31 -30.67 21.74
C LEU A 543 13.26 -30.16 22.85
N PRO A 544 14.16 -31.01 23.38
CA PRO A 544 15.18 -30.58 24.34
C PRO A 544 16.20 -29.61 23.73
N VAL A 545 16.53 -28.54 24.46
CA VAL A 545 17.66 -27.64 24.18
C VAL A 545 18.54 -27.49 25.42
N ARG A 546 19.83 -27.16 25.28
CA ARG A 546 20.78 -27.16 26.43
C ARG A 546 20.68 -25.86 27.25
N PRO A 547 20.43 -25.92 28.58
CA PRO A 547 21.57 -25.91 29.52
C PRO A 547 21.41 -26.89 30.71
N ARG A 548 22.51 -27.47 31.22
CA ARG A 548 22.49 -28.34 32.43
C ARG A 548 22.77 -27.61 33.76
N LEU A 549 22.80 -26.28 33.76
CA LEU A 549 23.22 -25.52 34.95
C LEU A 549 22.19 -24.41 35.26
N THR A 550 21.41 -24.65 36.31
CA THR A 550 20.38 -23.81 36.98
C THR A 550 18.93 -23.90 36.47
N ARG A 551 18.01 -24.27 37.38
CA ARG A 551 16.56 -24.58 37.19
C ARG A 551 15.66 -23.36 36.89
N LEU A 552 16.18 -22.29 36.31
CA LEU A 552 15.47 -20.99 36.16
C LEU A 552 15.32 -20.50 34.70
N VAL A 553 15.58 -21.35 33.70
CA VAL A 553 15.61 -20.95 32.27
C VAL A 553 14.88 -21.98 31.40
N ALA A 554 14.24 -21.50 30.32
CA ALA A 554 13.56 -22.35 29.33
C ALA A 554 14.52 -23.37 28.69
N ASP A 555 14.19 -24.66 28.75
CA ASP A 555 15.01 -25.79 28.27
C ASP A 555 14.36 -26.57 27.12
N ARG A 556 13.21 -26.10 26.62
CA ARG A 556 12.46 -26.72 25.53
C ARG A 556 12.14 -25.75 24.41
N ILE A 557 12.09 -26.28 23.19
CA ILE A 557 11.61 -25.57 22.02
C ILE A 557 10.52 -26.40 21.35
N GLU A 558 9.48 -25.77 20.86
CA GLU A 558 8.40 -26.44 20.13
C GLU A 558 8.27 -25.88 18.71
N PRO A 559 7.97 -26.73 17.71
CA PRO A 559 7.59 -26.24 16.40
C PRO A 559 6.21 -25.57 16.47
N GLN A 560 6.02 -24.50 15.72
CA GLN A 560 4.74 -23.80 15.56
C GLN A 560 4.61 -23.27 14.14
N ILE A 561 3.38 -23.15 13.66
CA ILE A 561 3.09 -22.41 12.43
C ILE A 561 2.74 -20.96 12.78
N SER A 562 3.46 -20.03 12.18
CA SER A 562 3.13 -18.61 12.28
C SER A 562 1.79 -18.30 11.61
N SER A 563 1.18 -17.16 11.96
CA SER A 563 -0.04 -16.66 11.30
C SER A 563 0.06 -16.42 9.79
N ARG A 564 1.27 -16.54 9.20
CA ARG A 564 1.52 -16.47 7.76
C ARG A 564 1.78 -17.85 7.11
N GLY A 565 1.56 -18.94 7.84
CA GLY A 565 1.74 -20.30 7.33
C GLY A 565 3.19 -20.80 7.32
N HIS A 566 4.12 -20.13 7.99
CA HIS A 566 5.54 -20.54 8.01
C HIS A 566 5.92 -21.28 9.29
N LEU A 567 6.73 -22.33 9.17
CA LEU A 567 7.35 -23.04 10.30
C LEU A 567 8.27 -22.11 11.07
N CYS A 568 8.07 -22.06 12.38
CA CYS A 568 8.96 -21.44 13.34
C CYS A 568 9.12 -22.32 14.57
N PHE A 569 10.11 -22.03 15.39
CA PHE A 569 10.35 -22.74 16.64
C PHE A 569 10.31 -21.75 17.80
N ARG A 570 9.45 -22.02 18.79
CA ARG A 570 9.25 -21.16 19.97
C ARG A 570 9.87 -21.78 21.20
N LEU A 571 10.64 -20.96 21.94
CA LEU A 571 11.19 -21.34 23.23
C LEU A 571 10.08 -21.37 24.29
N VAL A 572 9.92 -22.51 24.95
CA VAL A 572 8.88 -22.72 25.96
C VAL A 572 9.53 -22.72 27.35
N PRO A 573 9.13 -21.80 28.25
CA PRO A 573 9.63 -21.79 29.63
C PRO A 573 8.94 -22.85 30.50
N ASP A 574 9.65 -23.31 31.55
CA ASP A 574 9.04 -24.12 32.61
C ASP A 574 8.03 -23.25 33.41
N LYS A 575 6.79 -23.74 33.56
CA LYS A 575 5.64 -23.02 34.14
C LYS A 575 5.94 -22.46 35.54
N LYS A 576 6.73 -23.17 36.38
CA LYS A 576 7.04 -22.73 37.77
C LYS A 576 8.11 -21.63 37.82
N ALA A 577 9.10 -21.66 36.94
CA ALA A 577 10.17 -20.67 36.89
C ALA A 577 9.72 -19.35 36.24
N ASN A 578 8.80 -19.41 35.28
CA ASN A 578 8.32 -18.25 34.55
C ASN A 578 7.59 -17.21 35.45
N ALA A 579 6.83 -17.68 36.44
CA ALA A 579 6.18 -16.82 37.44
C ALA A 579 7.19 -16.03 38.31
N LEU A 580 8.33 -16.63 38.62
CA LEU A 580 9.40 -16.01 39.41
C LEU A 580 10.20 -14.98 38.59
N VAL A 581 10.48 -15.30 37.32
CA VAL A 581 11.20 -14.42 36.38
C VAL A 581 10.36 -13.21 35.98
N LEU A 582 9.05 -13.37 35.76
CA LEU A 582 8.13 -12.25 35.54
C LEU A 582 8.10 -11.30 36.75
N ARG A 583 8.09 -11.83 37.99
CA ARG A 583 8.24 -11.03 39.21
C ARG A 583 9.57 -10.26 39.27
N GLY A 584 10.69 -10.87 38.86
CA GLY A 584 12.01 -10.22 38.83
C GLY A 584 12.19 -9.17 37.73
N ILE A 585 11.65 -9.41 36.52
CA ILE A 585 11.70 -8.48 35.38
C ILE A 585 10.79 -7.25 35.60
N HIS A 586 9.68 -7.42 36.32
CA HIS A 586 8.80 -6.33 36.74
C HIS A 586 9.23 -5.66 38.06
N GLY A 587 10.23 -6.21 38.75
CA GLY A 587 10.86 -5.63 39.94
C GLY A 587 11.77 -4.43 39.65
N ALA A 588 12.16 -3.70 40.71
CA ALA A 588 13.02 -2.52 40.65
C ALA A 588 14.34 -2.70 39.83
N PRO A 589 15.12 -3.79 39.99
CA PRO A 589 16.38 -3.96 39.24
C PRO A 589 16.17 -4.22 37.74
N GLY A 590 15.10 -4.94 37.35
CA GLY A 590 14.74 -5.15 35.94
C GLY A 590 14.30 -3.86 35.21
N ARG A 591 13.69 -2.93 35.95
CA ARG A 591 13.36 -1.58 35.46
C ARG A 591 14.62 -0.73 35.22
N LEU A 592 15.63 -0.80 36.10
CA LEU A 592 16.89 -0.06 35.98
C LEU A 592 17.74 -0.52 34.79
N ALA A 593 17.88 -1.83 34.57
CA ALA A 593 18.63 -2.37 33.41
C ALA A 593 17.95 -2.01 32.07
N LYS A 594 16.62 -2.07 32.01
CA LYS A 594 15.84 -1.57 30.85
C LYS A 594 16.03 -0.07 30.64
N SER A 595 16.11 0.72 31.72
CA SER A 595 16.38 2.16 31.66
C SER A 595 17.77 2.45 31.10
N GLY A 596 18.82 1.78 31.60
CA GLY A 596 20.20 1.95 31.14
C GLY A 596 20.40 1.59 29.67
N TYR A 597 19.87 0.44 29.23
CA TYR A 597 19.91 0.04 27.81
C TYR A 597 19.10 0.99 26.92
N ARG A 598 17.92 1.44 27.36
CA ARG A 598 17.13 2.47 26.64
C ARG A 598 17.89 3.79 26.57
N ARG A 599 18.62 4.18 27.62
CA ARG A 599 19.44 5.39 27.67
C ARG A 599 20.63 5.29 26.72
N ALA A 600 21.38 4.19 26.73
CA ALA A 600 22.49 3.94 25.80
C ALA A 600 22.01 3.87 24.33
N ARG A 601 20.89 3.19 24.07
CA ARG A 601 20.26 3.14 22.75
C ARG A 601 19.70 4.50 22.33
N SER A 602 19.15 5.27 23.26
CA SER A 602 18.70 6.65 23.03
C SER A 602 19.88 7.54 22.67
N VAL A 603 20.96 7.50 23.44
CA VAL A 603 22.21 8.24 23.15
C VAL A 603 22.78 7.87 21.79
N ARG A 604 22.86 6.57 21.44
CA ARG A 604 23.31 6.13 20.10
C ARG A 604 22.34 6.57 18.98
N LYS A 605 21.02 6.59 19.24
CA LYS A 605 20.00 7.08 18.31
C LYS A 605 20.09 8.60 18.14
N THR A 606 20.42 9.34 19.20
CA THR A 606 20.62 10.79 19.21
C THR A 606 21.92 11.16 18.47
N LEU A 607 23.01 10.44 18.71
CA LEU A 607 24.28 10.63 17.99
C LEU A 607 24.16 10.30 16.49
N ALA A 608 23.37 9.29 16.13
CA ALA A 608 23.08 8.95 14.74
C ALA A 608 21.94 9.76 14.11
N SER A 609 21.31 10.69 14.86
CA SER A 609 20.19 11.47 14.37
C SER A 609 20.62 12.47 13.29
N GLY A 610 19.73 12.77 12.35
CA GLY A 610 19.99 13.74 11.28
C GLY A 610 20.36 15.13 11.82
N ASN A 611 19.73 15.57 12.91
CA ASN A 611 19.99 16.87 13.51
C ASN A 611 21.41 16.98 14.09
N THR A 612 21.91 15.94 14.76
CA THR A 612 23.30 15.93 15.27
C THR A 612 24.32 15.99 14.15
N LYS A 613 24.08 15.29 13.04
CA LYS A 613 24.95 15.33 11.86
C LYS A 613 24.97 16.70 11.20
N ILE A 614 23.82 17.35 11.07
CA ILE A 614 23.72 18.72 10.55
C ILE A 614 24.44 19.70 11.47
N ARG A 615 24.29 19.54 12.80
CA ARG A 615 25.03 20.36 13.77
C ARG A 615 26.54 20.19 13.59
N LEU A 616 27.02 18.96 13.44
CA LEU A 616 28.44 18.68 13.21
C LEU A 616 28.96 19.31 11.90
N TYR A 617 28.14 19.31 10.84
CA TYR A 617 28.47 20.00 9.59
C TYR A 617 28.73 21.49 9.83
N HIS A 618 27.83 22.18 10.52
CA HIS A 618 27.91 23.64 10.74
C HIS A 618 28.96 24.03 11.79
N GLU A 619 29.06 23.27 12.89
CA GLU A 619 29.91 23.63 14.04
C GLU A 619 31.36 23.13 13.92
N VAL A 620 31.60 22.06 13.15
CA VAL A 620 32.93 21.42 13.06
C VAL A 620 33.44 21.43 11.63
N PHE A 621 32.77 20.74 10.71
CA PHE A 621 33.32 20.54 9.36
C PHE A 621 33.43 21.83 8.56
N SER A 622 32.45 22.72 8.65
CA SER A 622 32.45 24.01 7.94
C SER A 622 33.50 25.00 8.47
N ARG A 623 34.08 24.74 9.66
CA ARG A 623 35.17 25.54 10.22
C ARG A 623 36.56 25.06 9.78
N LEU A 624 36.67 23.86 9.22
CA LEU A 624 37.92 23.38 8.62
C LEU A 624 38.19 24.13 7.31
N PRO A 625 39.46 24.30 6.89
CA PRO A 625 39.76 24.97 5.62
C PRO A 625 39.19 24.20 4.42
N VAL A 626 38.69 24.96 3.43
CA VAL A 626 38.34 24.43 2.10
C VAL A 626 39.58 23.81 1.49
N LYS A 627 39.44 22.60 0.95
CA LYS A 627 40.53 21.84 0.33
C LYS A 627 40.59 22.21 -1.15
N LYS A 628 41.68 22.85 -1.57
CA LYS A 628 41.93 23.17 -2.98
C LYS A 628 42.02 21.89 -3.81
N GLY A 629 41.40 21.90 -5.00
CA GLY A 629 41.31 20.75 -5.90
C GLY A 629 40.24 19.71 -5.52
N LEU A 630 39.46 19.90 -4.45
CA LEU A 630 38.39 18.97 -4.07
C LEU A 630 37.06 19.30 -4.77
N VAL A 631 36.53 18.35 -5.53
CA VAL A 631 35.26 18.46 -6.26
C VAL A 631 34.29 17.38 -5.81
N VAL A 632 33.07 17.78 -5.41
CA VAL A 632 32.00 16.86 -5.05
C VAL A 632 30.97 16.81 -6.16
N PHE A 633 30.77 15.61 -6.72
CA PHE A 633 29.82 15.31 -7.77
C PHE A 633 28.61 14.54 -7.23
N GLU A 634 27.44 14.89 -7.75
CA GLU A 634 26.21 14.16 -7.48
C GLU A 634 25.25 14.20 -8.67
N SER A 635 24.66 13.06 -9.02
CA SER A 635 23.65 12.97 -10.07
C SER A 635 22.39 12.28 -9.54
N HIS A 636 21.23 12.90 -9.79
CA HIS A 636 19.91 12.46 -9.32
C HIS A 636 19.89 12.08 -7.84
N LEU A 637 20.40 12.97 -6.98
CA LEU A 637 20.48 12.78 -5.53
C LEU A 637 21.36 11.58 -5.11
N GLY A 638 22.39 11.27 -5.91
CA GLY A 638 23.34 10.19 -5.70
C GLY A 638 22.80 8.81 -6.09
N ARG A 639 21.73 8.73 -6.88
CA ARG A 639 21.17 7.43 -7.29
C ARG A 639 21.96 6.76 -8.41
N GLN A 640 22.70 7.54 -9.19
CA GLN A 640 23.39 7.05 -10.39
C GLN A 640 24.62 7.89 -10.70
N TYR A 641 25.55 7.28 -11.43
CA TYR A 641 26.65 7.95 -12.12
C TYR A 641 26.21 8.21 -13.58
N SER A 642 25.73 9.42 -13.85
CA SER A 642 25.13 9.77 -15.15
C SER A 642 25.06 11.29 -15.35
N ASP A 643 24.53 11.68 -16.50
CA ASP A 643 24.08 13.05 -16.79
C ASP A 643 25.23 14.07 -16.89
N SER A 644 24.93 15.37 -16.84
CA SER A 644 25.94 16.42 -17.02
C SER A 644 27.07 16.38 -15.97
N PRO A 645 26.84 16.03 -14.69
CA PRO A 645 27.93 15.85 -13.73
C PRO A 645 28.92 14.75 -14.12
N ARG A 646 28.45 13.65 -14.72
CA ARG A 646 29.31 12.58 -15.26
C ARG A 646 30.16 13.09 -16.42
N ALA A 647 29.55 13.76 -17.38
CA ALA A 647 30.25 14.28 -18.55
C ALA A 647 31.35 15.29 -18.17
N LEU A 648 31.09 16.16 -17.18
CA LEU A 648 32.11 17.05 -16.63
C LEU A 648 33.25 16.30 -15.96
N TYR A 649 32.94 15.31 -15.12
CA TYR A 649 33.96 14.48 -14.49
C TYR A 649 34.84 13.77 -15.52
N GLU A 650 34.25 13.10 -16.51
CA GLU A 650 34.98 12.39 -17.56
C GLU A 650 35.84 13.35 -18.41
N GLU A 651 35.34 14.54 -18.71
CA GLU A 651 36.09 15.56 -19.45
C GLU A 651 37.28 16.11 -18.64
N MET A 652 37.12 16.37 -17.34
CA MET A 652 38.23 16.75 -16.46
C MET A 652 39.31 15.66 -16.40
N ARG A 653 38.92 14.38 -16.42
CA ARG A 653 39.85 13.24 -16.47
C ARG A 653 40.54 13.16 -17.83
N ARG A 654 39.81 13.32 -18.92
CA ARG A 654 40.33 13.30 -20.30
C ARG A 654 41.41 14.35 -20.52
N GLN A 655 41.25 15.55 -19.94
CA GLN A 655 42.26 16.62 -20.00
C GLN A 655 43.45 16.44 -19.03
N GLY A 656 43.48 15.37 -18.23
CA GLY A 656 44.60 15.08 -17.31
C GLY A 656 44.71 16.01 -16.10
N LEU A 657 43.62 16.66 -15.70
CA LEU A 657 43.61 17.61 -14.58
C LEU A 657 43.95 16.93 -13.25
N GLN A 658 44.66 17.65 -12.37
CA GLN A 658 44.98 17.19 -11.02
C GLN A 658 43.91 17.68 -10.01
N PHE A 659 43.02 16.77 -9.59
CA PHE A 659 41.95 17.07 -8.64
C PHE A 659 41.56 15.83 -7.82
N GLU A 660 40.91 16.04 -6.68
CA GLU A 660 40.30 15.00 -5.86
C GLU A 660 38.80 14.94 -6.13
N ALA A 661 38.35 13.81 -6.68
CA ALA A 661 36.95 13.58 -7.00
C ALA A 661 36.24 12.82 -5.87
N VAL A 662 35.15 13.38 -5.37
CA VAL A 662 34.22 12.70 -4.47
C VAL A 662 32.87 12.53 -5.17
N TRP A 663 32.39 11.29 -5.25
CA TRP A 663 31.05 10.98 -5.78
C TRP A 663 30.12 10.53 -4.65
N ALA A 664 28.95 11.16 -4.58
CA ALA A 664 27.93 10.80 -3.60
C ALA A 664 26.99 9.70 -4.13
N TYR A 665 26.80 8.63 -3.34
CA TYR A 665 25.84 7.55 -3.66
C TYR A 665 24.77 7.38 -2.58
N ALA A 666 23.52 7.07 -2.97
CA ALA A 666 22.38 6.99 -2.06
C ALA A 666 22.23 5.61 -1.40
N ASP A 667 22.23 4.54 -2.21
CA ASP A 667 21.97 3.18 -1.74
C ASP A 667 23.18 2.27 -1.88
N LYS A 668 23.62 2.00 -3.12
CA LYS A 668 24.77 1.13 -3.42
C LYS A 668 25.80 1.86 -4.29
N PRO A 669 27.10 1.58 -4.13
CA PRO A 669 28.17 2.20 -4.92
C PRO A 669 28.38 1.55 -6.30
N LYS A 670 27.69 0.44 -6.61
CA LYS A 670 27.85 -0.28 -7.90
C LYS A 670 27.52 0.65 -9.08
N GLY A 671 28.40 0.71 -10.07
CA GLY A 671 28.23 1.53 -11.28
C GLY A 671 28.82 2.94 -11.19
N PHE A 672 29.38 3.32 -10.04
CA PHE A 672 30.17 4.55 -9.90
C PHE A 672 31.66 4.29 -10.25
N PRO A 673 32.42 5.33 -10.63
CA PRO A 673 33.82 5.21 -11.00
C PRO A 673 34.69 4.69 -9.85
N GLU A 674 35.57 3.73 -10.15
CA GLU A 674 36.48 3.12 -9.16
C GLU A 674 37.63 4.05 -8.77
N ASP A 675 37.99 5.00 -9.63
CA ASP A 675 39.07 5.97 -9.42
C ASP A 675 38.62 7.23 -8.67
N ALA A 676 37.37 7.29 -8.20
CA ALA A 676 36.85 8.36 -7.36
C ALA A 676 36.57 7.90 -5.92
N VAL A 677 36.62 8.84 -4.98
CA VAL A 677 36.24 8.57 -3.58
C VAL A 677 34.71 8.51 -3.49
N LEU A 678 34.17 7.32 -3.18
CA LEU A 678 32.73 7.12 -3.05
C LEU A 678 32.26 7.35 -1.62
N VAL A 679 31.31 8.26 -1.43
CA VAL A 679 30.72 8.57 -0.11
C VAL A 679 29.21 8.37 -0.10
N ARG A 680 28.69 7.70 0.94
CA ARG A 680 27.24 7.53 1.08
C ARG A 680 26.58 8.86 1.44
N ARG A 681 25.54 9.28 0.70
CA ARG A 681 24.74 10.48 0.98
C ARG A 681 24.26 10.46 2.44
N TRP A 682 24.38 11.61 3.14
CA TRP A 682 24.12 11.79 4.58
C TRP A 682 25.03 11.02 5.57
N SER A 683 26.13 10.44 5.11
CA SER A 683 27.20 9.96 5.99
C SER A 683 28.07 11.11 6.51
N LEU A 684 28.87 10.87 7.56
CA LEU A 684 29.82 11.87 8.03
C LEU A 684 30.87 12.24 6.96
N PRO A 685 31.47 11.28 6.22
CA PRO A 685 32.34 11.59 5.09
C PRO A 685 31.69 12.47 4.03
N TYR A 686 30.41 12.24 3.69
CA TYR A 686 29.67 13.08 2.75
C TYR A 686 29.53 14.53 3.23
N LEU A 687 29.16 14.71 4.50
CA LEU A 687 29.03 16.04 5.10
C LEU A 687 30.38 16.75 5.18
N GLN A 688 31.44 16.03 5.54
CA GLN A 688 32.79 16.56 5.58
C GLN A 688 33.30 16.96 4.18
N ALA A 689 33.04 16.13 3.16
CA ALA A 689 33.41 16.43 1.79
C ALA A 689 32.72 17.70 1.30
N LEU A 690 31.40 17.81 1.46
CA LEU A 690 30.65 19.02 1.07
C LEU A 690 31.15 20.27 1.80
N ALA A 691 31.39 20.20 3.11
CA ALA A 691 31.83 21.35 3.90
C ALA A 691 33.22 21.88 3.51
N ARG A 692 34.04 21.04 2.88
CA ARG A 692 35.44 21.35 2.52
C ARG A 692 35.68 21.44 1.02
N ALA A 693 34.70 21.15 0.19
CA ALA A 693 34.87 21.13 -1.26
C ALA A 693 35.11 22.54 -1.80
N GLU A 694 36.02 22.64 -2.78
CA GLU A 694 36.19 23.85 -3.56
C GLU A 694 35.06 23.98 -4.59
N PHE A 695 34.60 22.85 -5.14
CA PHE A 695 33.50 22.81 -6.10
C PHE A 695 32.39 21.83 -5.73
N TRP A 696 31.16 22.28 -5.88
CA TRP A 696 29.94 21.47 -5.86
C TRP A 696 29.41 21.37 -7.28
N ILE A 697 29.18 20.16 -7.78
CA ILE A 697 28.59 19.90 -9.10
C ILE A 697 27.43 18.93 -8.94
N ASP A 698 26.22 19.35 -9.31
CA ASP A 698 25.06 18.45 -9.36
C ASP A 698 24.04 18.84 -10.43
N ASN A 699 22.95 18.07 -10.54
CA ASN A 699 21.86 18.31 -11.49
C ASN A 699 20.45 18.45 -10.86
N GLN A 700 20.31 18.30 -9.54
CA GLN A 700 19.01 18.31 -8.85
C GLN A 700 18.96 19.13 -7.55
N SER A 701 20.09 19.64 -7.07
CA SER A 701 20.29 20.35 -5.79
C SER A 701 20.72 19.48 -4.59
N TYR A 702 21.78 19.94 -3.92
CA TYR A 702 22.24 19.43 -2.64
C TYR A 702 21.27 19.78 -1.51
N PRO A 703 21.24 19.01 -0.40
CA PRO A 703 20.28 19.21 0.67
C PRO A 703 20.26 20.65 1.24
N LEU A 704 19.05 21.17 1.49
CA LEU A 704 18.84 22.55 1.96
C LEU A 704 19.39 22.82 3.35
N LYS A 705 19.42 21.78 4.19
CA LYS A 705 19.90 21.87 5.58
C LYS A 705 21.40 22.14 5.70
N LEU A 706 22.12 22.12 4.57
CA LEU A 706 23.56 22.35 4.48
C LEU A 706 23.82 23.71 3.85
N THR A 707 24.56 24.56 4.57
CA THR A 707 24.92 25.90 4.10
C THR A 707 26.14 25.79 3.18
N LYS A 708 26.05 26.37 1.98
CA LYS A 708 27.20 26.50 1.07
C LYS A 708 28.15 27.56 1.62
N ARG A 709 29.45 27.29 1.56
CA ARG A 709 30.46 28.27 1.93
C ARG A 709 30.69 29.31 0.83
N PRO A 710 31.05 30.56 1.18
CA PRO A 710 31.42 31.57 0.19
C PRO A 710 32.59 31.15 -0.72
N GLU A 711 33.54 30.39 -0.19
CA GLU A 711 34.73 29.94 -0.92
C GLU A 711 34.49 28.72 -1.83
N THR A 712 33.30 28.09 -1.73
CA THR A 712 32.89 26.97 -2.57
C THR A 712 32.12 27.48 -3.77
N THR A 713 32.54 27.08 -4.98
CA THR A 713 31.82 27.36 -6.23
C THR A 713 30.82 26.24 -6.54
N TYR A 714 29.55 26.59 -6.69
CA TYR A 714 28.48 25.65 -7.01
C TYR A 714 28.02 25.82 -8.46
N ILE A 715 28.32 24.80 -9.26
CA ILE A 715 27.87 24.64 -10.64
C ILE A 715 26.64 23.71 -10.67
N GLN A 716 25.47 24.30 -10.88
CA GLN A 716 24.21 23.59 -11.07
C GLN A 716 24.00 23.31 -12.56
N THR A 717 24.00 22.03 -12.92
CA THR A 717 23.84 21.62 -14.32
C THR A 717 22.39 21.48 -14.75
N TRP A 718 21.47 21.35 -13.79
CA TRP A 718 20.06 21.00 -14.05
C TRP A 718 19.93 19.72 -14.90
N HIS A 719 18.72 19.35 -15.31
CA HIS A 719 18.46 18.03 -15.90
C HIS A 719 17.50 18.06 -17.10
N GLY A 720 17.30 19.22 -17.73
CA GLY A 720 16.49 19.35 -18.95
C GLY A 720 15.75 20.69 -19.05
N SER A 721 15.46 21.09 -20.29
CA SER A 721 14.67 22.30 -20.55
C SER A 721 13.22 22.18 -20.11
N ALA A 722 12.65 23.33 -19.78
CA ALA A 722 11.27 23.38 -19.33
C ALA A 722 10.28 23.37 -20.50
N LEU A 723 9.50 22.29 -20.58
CA LEU A 723 8.18 22.33 -21.21
C LEU A 723 7.11 22.77 -20.19
N LYS A 724 7.15 22.18 -19.00
CA LYS A 724 6.18 22.39 -17.92
C LYS A 724 6.57 23.61 -17.08
N ARG A 725 5.61 24.31 -16.47
CA ARG A 725 5.93 25.39 -15.52
C ARG A 725 6.64 24.81 -14.31
N MET A 726 7.70 25.46 -13.87
CA MET A 726 8.61 24.99 -12.82
C MET A 726 8.87 26.12 -11.82
N GLY A 727 9.51 25.83 -10.69
CA GLY A 727 9.87 26.84 -9.71
C GLY A 727 8.67 27.66 -9.24
N PHE A 728 8.86 28.96 -9.12
CA PHE A 728 7.82 29.89 -8.66
C PHE A 728 6.67 30.10 -9.67
N ASP A 729 6.81 29.59 -10.90
CA ASP A 729 5.74 29.66 -11.90
C ASP A 729 4.72 28.52 -11.77
N ALA A 730 5.06 27.44 -11.04
CA ALA A 730 4.15 26.33 -10.75
C ALA A 730 3.05 26.74 -9.76
N SER A 731 1.82 26.27 -10.00
CA SER A 731 0.63 26.57 -9.18
C SER A 731 0.85 26.26 -7.69
N GLU A 732 1.48 25.13 -7.38
CA GLU A 732 1.80 24.72 -6.01
C GLU A 732 2.62 25.76 -5.25
N TRP A 733 3.59 26.42 -5.91
CA TRP A 733 4.45 27.42 -5.28
C TRP A 733 3.79 28.79 -5.19
N LYS A 734 2.86 29.10 -6.10
CA LYS A 734 2.05 30.33 -6.02
C LYS A 734 1.11 30.32 -4.82
N LEU A 735 0.65 29.13 -4.40
CA LEU A 735 -0.20 28.93 -3.22
C LEU A 735 0.59 28.92 -1.90
N LYS A 736 1.93 28.83 -1.94
CA LYS A 736 2.79 28.81 -0.75
C LYS A 736 2.95 30.20 -0.14
N SER A 737 3.10 30.24 1.18
CA SER A 737 3.34 31.49 1.91
C SER A 737 4.63 32.17 1.47
N ARG A 738 4.74 33.48 1.68
CA ARG A 738 5.98 34.23 1.38
C ARG A 738 7.19 33.66 2.11
N ALA A 739 7.02 33.22 3.36
CA ALA A 739 8.10 32.61 4.14
C ALA A 739 8.62 31.30 3.52
N GLU A 740 7.72 30.42 3.08
CA GLU A 740 8.10 29.19 2.37
C GLU A 740 8.80 29.49 1.03
N GLN A 741 8.32 30.50 0.28
CA GLN A 741 8.97 30.92 -0.95
C GLN A 741 10.36 31.52 -0.70
N THR A 742 10.55 32.30 0.37
CA THR A 742 11.86 32.84 0.75
C THR A 742 12.85 31.72 1.13
N GLU A 743 12.40 30.70 1.84
CA GLU A 743 13.24 29.54 2.17
C GLU A 743 13.66 28.77 0.91
N GLN A 744 12.75 28.62 -0.05
CA GLN A 744 13.08 28.05 -1.35
C GLN A 744 14.06 28.95 -2.13
N GLN A 745 13.89 30.27 -2.10
CA GLN A 745 14.80 31.20 -2.78
C GLN A 745 16.23 31.05 -2.24
N ARG A 746 16.41 30.89 -0.91
CA ARG A 746 17.73 30.63 -0.31
C ARG A 746 18.41 29.38 -0.87
N THR A 747 17.66 28.41 -1.37
CA THR A 747 18.21 27.23 -2.05
C THR A 747 18.88 27.62 -3.36
N LEU A 748 18.16 28.40 -4.16
CA LEU A 748 18.51 28.80 -5.52
C LEU A 748 19.64 29.83 -5.50
N ASP A 749 19.67 30.70 -4.49
CA ASP A 749 20.72 31.70 -4.26
C ASP A 749 22.10 31.07 -3.96
N ARG A 750 22.16 29.75 -3.70
CA ARG A 750 23.43 29.03 -3.55
C ARG A 750 24.11 28.75 -4.88
N PHE A 751 23.40 28.84 -6.01
CA PHE A 751 23.99 28.56 -7.32
C PHE A 751 24.88 29.73 -7.75
N ASP A 752 26.18 29.47 -7.85
CA ASP A 752 27.11 30.45 -8.42
C ASP A 752 27.06 30.42 -9.95
N ARG A 753 26.81 29.23 -10.51
CA ARG A 753 26.66 28.99 -11.94
C ARG A 753 25.50 28.05 -12.22
N PHE A 754 24.68 28.36 -13.22
CA PHE A 754 23.53 27.58 -13.65
C PHE A 754 23.55 27.43 -15.17
N LEU A 755 23.59 26.19 -15.66
CA LEU A 755 23.64 25.92 -17.09
C LEU A 755 22.29 26.18 -17.75
N VAL A 756 22.33 26.87 -18.89
CA VAL A 756 21.19 27.06 -19.79
C VAL A 756 21.59 26.62 -21.19
N ARG A 757 20.66 26.01 -21.92
CA ARG A 757 20.94 25.47 -23.25
C ARG A 757 20.47 26.35 -24.41
N SER A 758 19.57 27.30 -24.11
CA SER A 758 18.99 28.22 -25.08
C SER A 758 18.38 29.42 -24.37
N GLU A 759 18.07 30.47 -25.13
CA GLU A 759 17.32 31.61 -24.60
C GLU A 759 15.89 31.26 -24.13
N HIS A 760 15.36 30.10 -24.54
CA HIS A 760 14.13 29.56 -23.96
C HIS A 760 14.30 29.26 -22.47
N ASP A 761 15.39 28.63 -22.05
CA ASP A 761 15.66 28.34 -20.63
C ASP A 761 15.84 29.63 -19.82
N VAL A 762 16.42 30.68 -20.42
CA VAL A 762 16.57 31.99 -19.78
C VAL A 762 15.19 32.59 -19.49
N ARG A 763 14.30 32.61 -20.50
CA ARG A 763 12.94 33.16 -20.36
C ARG A 763 12.01 32.33 -19.47
N THR A 764 12.31 31.04 -19.30
CA THR A 764 11.47 30.09 -18.54
C THR A 764 12.14 29.65 -17.24
N LEU A 765 13.03 28.65 -17.25
CA LEU A 765 13.68 28.08 -16.06
C LEU A 765 14.37 29.13 -15.20
N ALA A 766 15.24 29.96 -15.78
CA ALA A 766 16.01 30.94 -15.01
C ALA A 766 15.09 32.00 -14.39
N ARG A 767 14.12 32.51 -15.16
CA ARG A 767 13.08 33.42 -14.66
C ARG A 767 12.25 32.79 -13.53
N ALA A 768 11.80 31.56 -13.71
CA ALA A 768 10.96 30.85 -12.76
C ALA A 768 11.69 30.50 -11.45
N PHE A 769 13.01 30.37 -11.50
CA PHE A 769 13.88 30.26 -10.34
C PHE A 769 14.44 31.61 -9.85
N ARG A 770 14.06 32.72 -10.49
CA ARG A 770 14.51 34.09 -10.19
C ARG A 770 16.05 34.20 -10.15
N LEU A 771 16.72 33.46 -11.03
CA LEU A 771 18.18 33.48 -11.12
C LEU A 771 18.66 34.80 -11.74
N GLN A 772 19.83 35.26 -11.29
CA GLN A 772 20.45 36.48 -11.80
C GLN A 772 21.21 36.19 -13.09
N GLU A 773 21.30 37.19 -13.98
CA GLU A 773 22.01 37.07 -15.27
C GLU A 773 23.46 36.58 -15.09
N LYS A 774 24.17 37.09 -14.09
CA LYS A 774 25.55 36.71 -13.76
C LYS A 774 25.73 35.24 -13.34
N THR A 775 24.64 34.56 -12.99
CA THR A 775 24.62 33.15 -12.59
C THR A 775 24.50 32.25 -13.82
N LEU A 776 24.00 32.73 -14.95
CA LEU A 776 23.69 31.90 -16.11
C LEU A 776 24.96 31.57 -16.93
N LEU A 777 25.08 30.30 -17.31
CA LEU A 777 26.10 29.80 -18.23
C LEU A 777 25.45 29.29 -19.51
N ARG A 778 25.60 30.04 -20.60
CA ARG A 778 25.07 29.75 -21.94
C ARG A 778 26.02 28.83 -22.71
N VAL A 779 26.04 27.56 -22.34
CA VAL A 779 27.02 26.59 -22.86
C VAL A 779 26.39 25.28 -23.35
N GLY A 780 25.08 25.09 -23.18
CA GLY A 780 24.45 23.79 -23.44
C GLY A 780 24.63 22.83 -22.26
N TYR A 781 24.20 21.59 -22.43
CA TYR A 781 24.38 20.56 -21.41
C TYR A 781 25.54 19.61 -21.74
N PRO A 782 26.49 19.40 -20.83
CA PRO A 782 27.59 18.43 -21.00
C PRO A 782 27.14 17.03 -21.43
N ARG A 783 26.00 16.54 -20.95
CA ARG A 783 25.45 15.23 -21.37
C ARG A 783 25.10 15.18 -22.87
N ASN A 784 24.74 16.31 -23.46
CA ASN A 784 24.29 16.42 -24.84
C ASN A 784 25.45 16.46 -25.84
N ASP A 785 26.69 16.66 -25.38
CA ASP A 785 27.86 16.70 -26.24
C ASP A 785 28.02 15.41 -27.07
N ALA A 786 27.69 14.26 -26.47
CA ALA A 786 27.72 12.96 -27.15
C ALA A 786 26.67 12.85 -28.27
N LEU A 787 25.52 13.53 -28.14
CA LEU A 787 24.45 13.52 -29.14
C LEU A 787 24.86 14.33 -30.38
N VAL A 788 25.46 15.50 -30.18
CA VAL A 788 25.96 16.34 -31.28
C VAL A 788 27.07 15.61 -32.04
N ARG A 789 28.04 15.03 -31.33
CA ARG A 789 29.11 14.22 -31.95
C ARG A 789 28.57 13.00 -32.71
N ALA A 790 27.54 12.34 -32.18
CA ALA A 790 26.93 11.20 -32.85
C ALA A 790 26.26 11.60 -34.18
N ARG A 791 25.61 12.78 -34.22
CA ARG A 791 25.06 13.33 -35.47
C ARG A 791 26.17 13.61 -36.48
N GLU A 792 27.25 14.26 -36.05
CA GLU A 792 28.38 14.61 -36.93
C GLU A 792 29.08 13.37 -37.49
N ALA A 793 29.27 12.35 -36.66
CA ALA A 793 29.84 11.07 -37.09
C ALA A 793 28.93 10.38 -38.11
N ALA A 794 27.61 10.40 -37.93
CA ALA A 794 26.65 9.81 -38.87
C ALA A 794 26.59 10.55 -40.23
N ALA A 795 27.04 11.81 -40.29
CA ALA A 795 27.10 12.59 -41.53
C ALA A 795 28.40 12.34 -42.34
N SER A 796 29.40 11.66 -41.77
CA SER A 796 30.68 11.39 -42.43
C SER A 796 30.65 10.11 -43.29
N PRO A 797 31.28 10.07 -44.48
CA PRO A 797 31.33 8.85 -45.31
C PRO A 797 32.23 7.78 -44.68
N GLY A 798 31.64 6.66 -44.26
CA GLY A 798 32.33 5.54 -43.63
C GLY A 798 31.46 4.97 -42.51
N ALA A 799 31.07 3.71 -42.62
CA ALA A 799 30.06 3.09 -41.76
C ALA A 799 30.40 3.27 -40.27
N VAL A 800 29.61 4.06 -39.56
CA VAL A 800 29.58 4.05 -38.09
C VAL A 800 28.95 2.72 -37.69
N GLY A 801 29.76 1.79 -37.19
CA GLY A 801 29.27 0.53 -36.64
C GLY A 801 28.28 0.78 -35.50
N ARG A 802 27.33 -0.14 -35.30
CA ARG A 802 26.29 0.00 -34.28
C ARG A 802 26.91 0.14 -32.88
N PRO A 803 26.37 1.00 -31.98
CA PRO A 803 26.90 1.14 -30.63
C PRO A 803 26.92 -0.21 -29.90
N PRO A 804 27.94 -0.49 -29.04
CA PRO A 804 28.06 -1.76 -28.31
C PRO A 804 26.81 -2.15 -27.51
N LEU A 805 26.08 -1.15 -27.02
CA LEU A 805 24.83 -1.34 -26.27
C LEU A 805 23.77 -2.13 -27.04
N ALA A 806 23.75 -2.08 -28.38
CA ALA A 806 22.82 -2.88 -29.17
C ALA A 806 23.05 -4.38 -29.02
N ALA A 807 24.33 -4.80 -29.03
CA ALA A 807 24.72 -6.18 -28.83
C ALA A 807 24.49 -6.63 -27.39
N GLU A 808 24.76 -5.75 -26.41
CA GLU A 808 24.44 -6.00 -24.99
C GLU A 808 22.93 -6.23 -24.76
N LEU A 809 22.09 -5.51 -25.51
CA LEU A 809 20.63 -5.66 -25.48
C LEU A 809 20.11 -6.81 -26.37
N GLY A 810 20.98 -7.54 -27.08
CA GLY A 810 20.61 -8.66 -27.94
C GLY A 810 19.79 -8.28 -29.17
N ILE A 811 19.97 -7.07 -29.70
CA ILE A 811 19.19 -6.56 -30.84
C ILE A 811 19.84 -7.02 -32.15
N PRO A 812 19.11 -7.70 -33.05
CA PRO A 812 19.60 -8.10 -34.39
C PRO A 812 20.06 -6.90 -35.24
N GLU A 813 21.16 -7.05 -36.00
CA GLU A 813 21.78 -5.95 -36.76
C GLU A 813 20.88 -5.36 -37.85
N ASP A 814 19.96 -6.15 -38.40
CA ASP A 814 19.01 -5.79 -39.44
C ASP A 814 17.81 -4.97 -38.94
N ARG A 815 17.59 -4.91 -37.62
CA ARG A 815 16.46 -4.18 -37.03
C ARG A 815 16.83 -2.75 -36.66
N ARG A 816 15.98 -1.79 -37.05
CA ARG A 816 16.03 -0.42 -36.54
C ARG A 816 15.55 -0.34 -35.09
N ILE A 817 16.00 0.66 -34.34
CA ILE A 817 15.67 0.81 -32.92
C ILE A 817 14.75 2.00 -32.71
N LEU A 818 13.59 1.76 -32.11
CA LEU A 818 12.70 2.80 -31.61
C LEU A 818 12.84 2.89 -30.09
N LEU A 819 12.87 4.09 -29.54
CA LEU A 819 12.83 4.31 -28.10
C LEU A 819 11.48 4.91 -27.71
N TYR A 820 10.73 4.23 -26.85
CA TYR A 820 9.57 4.81 -26.18
C TYR A 820 9.96 5.35 -24.80
N ALA A 821 9.92 6.67 -24.64
CA ALA A 821 10.29 7.37 -23.40
C ALA A 821 9.18 8.35 -22.96
N PRO A 822 8.10 7.84 -22.34
CA PRO A 822 6.98 8.65 -21.88
C PRO A 822 7.31 9.45 -20.61
N THR A 823 6.52 10.48 -20.34
CA THR A 823 6.55 11.18 -19.05
C THR A 823 5.94 10.34 -17.91
N PHE A 824 6.40 10.62 -16.70
CA PHE A 824 5.86 10.03 -15.49
C PHE A 824 4.43 10.49 -15.20
N ARG A 825 3.53 9.54 -14.92
CA ARG A 825 2.18 9.77 -14.37
C ARG A 825 2.16 9.36 -12.89
N GLN A 826 1.46 10.15 -12.06
CA GLN A 826 1.37 9.94 -10.60
C GLN A 826 0.21 9.04 -10.16
N ALA A 827 -0.61 8.53 -11.10
CA ALA A 827 -1.73 7.64 -10.79
C ALA A 827 -1.26 6.54 -9.85
N GLY A 828 -1.96 6.33 -8.73
CA GLY A 828 -1.50 5.67 -7.50
C GLY A 828 -1.11 4.18 -7.60
N GLN A 829 -0.80 3.69 -8.79
CA GLN A 829 -0.29 2.35 -9.08
C GLN A 829 1.23 2.39 -9.30
N ARG A 830 1.96 1.45 -8.69
CA ARG A 830 3.41 1.29 -8.91
C ARG A 830 3.77 0.75 -10.30
N ARG A 831 2.76 0.36 -11.09
CA ARG A 831 2.89 -0.34 -12.35
C ARG A 831 2.54 0.62 -13.48
N PHE A 832 3.39 0.67 -14.50
CA PHE A 832 3.15 1.46 -15.70
C PHE A 832 2.61 0.54 -16.79
N GLU A 833 1.37 0.77 -17.17
CA GLU A 833 0.76 0.11 -18.32
C GLU A 833 1.05 0.94 -19.57
N LEU A 834 1.34 0.24 -20.66
CA LEU A 834 1.64 0.90 -21.92
C LEU A 834 0.31 1.34 -22.55
N PRO A 835 0.23 2.59 -23.05
CA PRO A 835 -1.01 3.13 -23.61
C PRO A 835 -1.33 2.61 -25.02
N PHE A 836 -0.69 1.51 -25.42
CA PHE A 836 -0.87 0.83 -26.70
C PHE A 836 -0.52 -0.66 -26.55
N ASP A 837 -1.07 -1.49 -27.42
CA ASP A 837 -0.82 -2.93 -27.42
C ASP A 837 0.58 -3.29 -27.95
N VAL A 838 1.47 -3.71 -27.03
CA VAL A 838 2.84 -4.13 -27.39
C VAL A 838 2.92 -5.41 -28.18
N GLU A 839 1.95 -6.32 -28.05
CA GLU A 839 1.91 -7.56 -28.84
C GLU A 839 1.59 -7.20 -30.28
N ARG A 840 0.57 -6.34 -30.49
CA ARG A 840 0.26 -5.78 -31.81
C ARG A 840 1.44 -5.01 -32.42
N PHE A 841 2.20 -4.25 -31.62
CA PHE A 841 3.45 -3.63 -32.09
C PHE A 841 4.44 -4.69 -32.58
N ALA A 842 4.71 -5.70 -31.76
CA ALA A 842 5.69 -6.73 -32.06
C ALA A 842 5.30 -7.53 -33.31
N ASP A 843 4.02 -7.77 -33.56
CA ASP A 843 3.53 -8.50 -34.73
C ASP A 843 3.54 -7.63 -36.00
N THR A 844 3.24 -6.33 -35.88
CA THR A 844 3.20 -5.42 -37.04
C THR A 844 4.59 -4.91 -37.45
N PHE A 845 5.48 -4.72 -36.48
CA PHE A 845 6.73 -3.98 -36.63
C PHE A 845 7.97 -4.76 -36.20
N GLY A 846 7.84 -5.86 -35.44
CA GLY A 846 8.95 -6.54 -34.79
C GLY A 846 10.00 -7.17 -35.72
N ASP A 847 9.65 -7.42 -36.98
CA ASP A 847 10.63 -7.85 -38.00
C ASP A 847 11.53 -6.72 -38.48
N ARG A 848 11.07 -5.46 -38.37
CA ARG A 848 11.79 -4.26 -38.84
C ARG A 848 12.35 -3.42 -37.70
N TYR A 849 11.73 -3.47 -36.54
CA TYR A 849 12.01 -2.60 -35.41
C TYR A 849 12.14 -3.38 -34.10
N ALA A 850 13.12 -2.99 -33.29
CA ALA A 850 13.15 -3.28 -31.87
C ALA A 850 12.68 -2.05 -31.08
N LEU A 851 11.72 -2.23 -30.17
CA LEU A 851 11.22 -1.15 -29.31
C LEU A 851 11.85 -1.21 -27.93
N LEU A 852 12.61 -0.18 -27.58
CA LEU A 852 13.14 0.02 -26.24
C LEU A 852 12.11 0.80 -25.42
N VAL A 853 11.64 0.25 -24.32
CA VAL A 853 10.70 0.92 -23.41
C VAL A 853 11.48 1.47 -22.21
N ARG A 854 11.48 2.79 -22.05
CA ARG A 854 12.11 3.47 -20.92
C ARG A 854 11.06 4.22 -20.11
N SER A 855 10.47 3.53 -19.14
CA SER A 855 9.59 4.17 -18.16
C SER A 855 10.38 4.95 -17.11
N HIS A 856 9.69 5.79 -16.33
CA HIS A 856 10.31 6.46 -15.20
C HIS A 856 10.81 5.44 -14.17
N TYR A 857 11.95 5.69 -13.51
CA TYR A 857 12.57 4.73 -12.58
C TYR A 857 11.73 4.34 -11.34
N LEU A 858 10.61 5.04 -11.07
CA LEU A 858 9.65 4.66 -10.03
C LEU A 858 8.63 3.63 -10.50
N ASN A 859 8.52 3.44 -11.82
CA ASN A 859 7.62 2.52 -12.46
C ASN A 859 8.35 1.22 -12.79
N HIS A 860 7.59 0.13 -12.85
CA HIS A 860 8.04 -1.13 -13.39
C HIS A 860 7.19 -1.47 -14.60
N VAL A 861 7.84 -1.80 -15.71
CA VAL A 861 7.19 -2.29 -16.93
C VAL A 861 7.18 -3.81 -16.88
N VAL A 862 6.03 -4.42 -17.19
CA VAL A 862 5.92 -5.87 -17.33
C VAL A 862 5.57 -6.13 -18.78
N LEU A 863 6.50 -6.72 -19.52
CA LEU A 863 6.30 -7.09 -20.92
C LEU A 863 5.86 -8.56 -21.01
N PRO A 864 4.87 -8.92 -21.85
CA PRO A 864 4.49 -10.30 -22.05
C PRO A 864 5.61 -11.12 -22.70
N PRO A 865 5.75 -12.42 -22.41
CA PRO A 865 6.73 -13.28 -23.08
C PRO A 865 6.66 -13.27 -24.61
N SER A 866 5.48 -13.08 -25.20
CA SER A 866 5.25 -12.99 -26.65
C SER A 866 6.13 -11.95 -27.36
N VAL A 867 6.49 -10.85 -26.69
CA VAL A 867 7.27 -9.76 -27.30
C VAL A 867 8.78 -9.86 -27.07
N ARG A 868 9.27 -10.96 -26.47
CA ARG A 868 10.69 -11.17 -26.15
C ARG A 868 11.58 -10.97 -27.37
N GLY A 869 12.61 -10.13 -27.24
CA GLY A 869 13.55 -9.79 -28.33
C GLY A 869 13.01 -8.80 -29.37
N ARG A 870 11.72 -8.43 -29.32
CA ARG A 870 11.11 -7.38 -30.16
C ARG A 870 10.84 -6.11 -29.37
N VAL A 871 10.44 -6.25 -28.11
CA VAL A 871 10.26 -5.14 -27.16
C VAL A 871 11.12 -5.40 -25.92
N ILE A 872 11.90 -4.40 -25.50
CA ILE A 872 12.94 -4.55 -24.47
C ILE A 872 12.74 -3.45 -23.42
N ASP A 873 12.57 -3.83 -22.15
CA ASP A 873 12.55 -2.86 -21.04
C ASP A 873 13.98 -2.40 -20.74
N VAL A 874 14.23 -1.11 -20.96
CA VAL A 874 15.52 -0.45 -20.68
C VAL A 874 15.40 0.54 -19.53
N SER A 875 14.33 0.49 -18.72
CA SER A 875 14.10 1.40 -17.59
C SER A 875 15.21 1.31 -16.52
N ALA A 876 15.93 0.19 -16.45
CA ALA A 876 17.08 0.01 -15.57
C ALA A 876 18.37 0.72 -16.05
N HIS A 877 18.43 1.17 -17.32
CA HIS A 877 19.55 1.94 -17.84
C HIS A 877 19.46 3.39 -17.37
N HIS A 878 20.18 3.68 -16.29
CA HIS A 878 20.19 4.97 -15.61
C HIS A 878 20.53 6.15 -16.53
N ASP A 879 21.60 6.04 -17.31
CA ASP A 879 21.99 7.06 -18.30
C ASP A 879 21.14 6.94 -19.56
N VAL A 880 20.52 8.04 -19.98
CA VAL A 880 19.68 8.08 -21.18
C VAL A 880 20.48 8.31 -22.45
N THR A 881 21.63 8.96 -22.33
CA THR A 881 22.43 9.40 -23.47
C THR A 881 22.79 8.25 -24.41
N PRO A 882 23.26 7.08 -23.93
CA PRO A 882 23.55 5.94 -24.81
C PRO A 882 22.31 5.40 -25.52
N LEU A 883 21.14 5.42 -24.87
CA LEU A 883 19.88 4.96 -25.47
C LEU A 883 19.37 5.94 -26.54
N LEU A 884 19.52 7.25 -26.32
CA LEU A 884 19.19 8.26 -27.34
C LEU A 884 20.09 8.10 -28.57
N THR A 885 21.41 7.99 -28.37
CA THR A 885 22.36 7.76 -29.47
C THR A 885 22.08 6.47 -30.23
N LEU A 886 21.60 5.43 -29.53
CA LEU A 886 21.28 4.13 -30.11
C LEU A 886 19.98 4.15 -30.93
N ALA A 887 18.99 4.96 -30.56
CA ALA A 887 17.67 4.93 -31.18
C ALA A 887 17.62 5.66 -32.54
N ASP A 888 17.02 5.02 -33.54
CA ASP A 888 16.74 5.55 -34.88
C ASP A 888 15.47 6.42 -34.91
N GLY A 889 14.57 6.25 -33.94
CA GLY A 889 13.43 7.13 -33.72
C GLY A 889 12.99 7.15 -32.26
N LEU A 890 12.39 8.26 -31.83
CA LEU A 890 11.86 8.45 -30.48
C LEU A 890 10.34 8.53 -30.50
N ILE A 891 9.66 7.70 -29.72
CA ILE A 891 8.26 7.84 -29.35
C ILE A 891 8.23 8.45 -27.95
N THR A 892 7.56 9.58 -27.80
CA THR A 892 7.42 10.27 -26.51
C THR A 892 6.09 11.00 -26.45
N ASP A 893 5.86 11.75 -25.39
CA ASP A 893 4.69 12.60 -25.19
C ASP A 893 5.19 14.03 -24.89
N TYR A 894 4.83 14.60 -23.76
CA TYR A 894 5.26 15.92 -23.28
C TYR A 894 6.50 15.82 -22.36
N SER A 895 7.50 15.03 -22.78
CA SER A 895 8.75 14.80 -22.05
C SER A 895 9.85 15.76 -22.48
N SER A 896 10.69 16.20 -21.53
CA SER A 896 11.85 17.05 -21.83
C SER A 896 12.93 16.32 -22.66
N VAL A 897 12.87 14.99 -22.77
CA VAL A 897 13.81 14.21 -23.59
C VAL A 897 13.75 14.59 -25.08
N MET A 898 12.61 15.12 -25.55
CA MET A 898 12.47 15.60 -26.93
C MET A 898 13.48 16.70 -27.27
N PHE A 899 13.81 17.57 -26.30
CA PHE A 899 14.79 18.64 -26.51
C PHE A 899 16.20 18.11 -26.69
N ASP A 900 16.55 16.99 -26.05
CA ASP A 900 17.86 16.37 -26.19
C ASP A 900 17.91 15.54 -27.49
N TYR A 901 16.89 14.72 -27.75
CA TYR A 901 16.86 13.84 -28.92
C TYR A 901 16.81 14.59 -30.25
N ALA A 902 16.19 15.78 -30.28
CA ALA A 902 16.17 16.64 -31.47
C ALA A 902 17.59 16.98 -31.98
N LEU A 903 18.61 16.98 -31.11
CA LEU A 903 20.01 17.24 -31.49
C LEU A 903 20.58 16.20 -32.46
N LEU A 904 20.01 14.98 -32.49
CA LEU A 904 20.42 13.91 -33.41
C LEU A 904 19.86 14.07 -34.83
N ASP A 905 18.89 14.97 -35.03
CA ASP A 905 18.11 15.11 -36.28
C ASP A 905 17.47 13.78 -36.75
N ARG A 906 16.87 13.05 -35.81
CA ARG A 906 16.16 11.78 -36.06
C ARG A 906 14.66 11.90 -35.85
N PRO A 907 13.83 11.04 -36.49
CA PRO A 907 12.37 11.02 -36.34
C PRO A 907 11.90 10.99 -34.88
N MET A 908 10.88 11.80 -34.58
CA MET A 908 10.20 11.83 -33.28
C MET A 908 8.69 11.66 -33.49
N PHE A 909 8.01 10.94 -32.62
CA PHE A 909 6.57 10.71 -32.64
C PHE A 909 5.99 11.08 -31.28
N PHE A 910 4.96 11.93 -31.26
CA PHE A 910 4.36 12.44 -30.03
C PHE A 910 3.02 11.75 -29.79
N PHE A 911 3.01 10.69 -28.99
CA PHE A 911 1.79 9.96 -28.62
C PHE A 911 1.13 10.61 -27.41
N ALA A 912 0.17 11.49 -27.67
CA ALA A 912 -0.46 12.39 -26.72
C ALA A 912 -1.93 11.98 -26.45
N TYR A 913 -2.13 10.71 -26.06
CA TYR A 913 -3.44 10.10 -25.83
C TYR A 913 -4.23 10.72 -24.67
N ASP A 914 -3.52 11.27 -23.66
CA ASP A 914 -4.05 11.84 -22.42
C ASP A 914 -3.84 13.37 -22.33
N TYR A 915 -3.60 14.06 -23.45
CA TYR A 915 -3.16 15.47 -23.44
C TYR A 915 -4.11 16.42 -22.69
N GLU A 916 -5.42 16.29 -22.92
CA GLU A 916 -6.43 17.19 -22.34
C GLU A 916 -6.47 17.06 -20.81
N GLU A 917 -6.56 15.83 -20.29
CA GLU A 917 -6.48 15.52 -18.86
C GLU A 917 -5.14 16.00 -18.27
N TYR A 918 -4.03 15.70 -18.95
CA TYR A 918 -2.70 16.01 -18.45
C TYR A 918 -2.41 17.52 -18.32
N VAL A 919 -2.87 18.32 -19.29
CA VAL A 919 -2.67 19.78 -19.28
C VAL A 919 -3.58 20.45 -18.25
N HIS A 920 -4.80 19.95 -18.06
CA HIS A 920 -5.76 20.50 -17.10
C HIS A 920 -5.45 20.12 -15.64
N GLU A 921 -4.88 18.93 -15.40
CA GLU A 921 -4.51 18.47 -14.06
C GLU A 921 -3.05 18.83 -13.65
N GLY A 922 -2.23 19.29 -14.61
CA GLY A 922 -0.80 19.52 -14.43
C GLY A 922 -0.36 20.97 -14.13
N ARG A 923 0.96 21.19 -14.10
CA ARG A 923 1.61 22.51 -13.85
C ARG A 923 1.37 23.54 -14.98
N GLY A 924 0.64 23.20 -16.05
CA GLY A 924 0.61 23.94 -17.31
C GLY A 924 1.95 23.90 -18.07
N THR A 925 1.95 24.29 -19.35
CA THR A 925 3.17 24.37 -20.20
C THR A 925 3.58 25.82 -20.48
N TYR A 926 4.83 26.03 -20.90
CA TYR A 926 5.35 27.34 -21.33
C TYR A 926 5.05 27.67 -22.78
N PHE A 927 4.78 26.65 -23.61
CA PHE A 927 4.32 26.80 -24.99
C PHE A 927 3.40 25.62 -25.34
N ASP A 928 2.65 25.76 -26.42
CA ASP A 928 1.84 24.67 -26.96
C ASP A 928 2.72 23.69 -27.74
N LEU A 929 2.86 22.47 -27.23
CA LEU A 929 3.61 21.42 -27.88
C LEU A 929 2.93 20.96 -29.18
N LEU A 930 1.60 21.00 -29.26
CA LEU A 930 0.85 20.56 -30.44
C LEU A 930 1.19 21.42 -31.66
N GLU A 931 1.44 22.71 -31.46
CA GLU A 931 1.81 23.64 -32.53
C GLU A 931 3.29 23.57 -32.93
N ARG A 932 4.17 23.18 -31.99
CA ARG A 932 5.63 23.27 -32.15
C ARG A 932 6.34 21.92 -32.21
N ALA A 933 5.60 20.82 -32.25
CA ALA A 933 6.15 19.48 -32.23
C ALA A 933 7.10 19.25 -33.43
N PRO A 934 8.33 18.77 -33.19
CA PRO A 934 9.30 18.46 -34.25
C PRO A 934 9.02 17.10 -34.94
N GLY A 935 7.76 16.67 -34.98
CA GLY A 935 7.30 15.37 -35.47
C GLY A 935 5.78 15.25 -35.42
N PRO A 936 5.18 14.18 -35.97
CA PRO A 936 3.73 13.97 -35.91
C PRO A 936 3.25 13.84 -34.46
N VAL A 937 2.13 14.51 -34.16
CA VAL A 937 1.39 14.36 -32.91
C VAL A 937 0.16 13.50 -33.18
N VAL A 938 0.02 12.43 -32.42
CA VAL A 938 -1.01 11.41 -32.58
C VAL A 938 -1.69 11.13 -31.25
N ARG A 939 -3.00 10.82 -31.27
CA ARG A 939 -3.80 10.60 -30.06
C ARG A 939 -4.26 9.15 -29.91
N THR A 940 -4.28 8.39 -31.00
CA THR A 940 -4.74 7.00 -31.02
C THR A 940 -3.60 6.05 -31.37
N GLU A 941 -3.74 4.79 -30.95
CA GLU A 941 -2.80 3.72 -31.31
C GLU A 941 -2.69 3.54 -32.83
N ASP A 942 -3.82 3.58 -33.55
CA ASP A 942 -3.84 3.41 -35.01
C ASP A 942 -3.09 4.54 -35.74
N ASP A 943 -3.24 5.79 -35.29
CA ASP A 943 -2.50 6.93 -35.84
C ASP A 943 -0.99 6.79 -35.59
N LEU A 944 -0.61 6.32 -34.39
CA LEU A 944 0.77 6.03 -34.07
C LEU A 944 1.34 4.97 -35.02
N TYR A 945 0.61 3.88 -35.25
CA TYR A 945 1.09 2.76 -36.06
C TYR A 945 1.17 3.17 -37.55
N ALA A 946 0.22 3.97 -38.04
CA ALA A 946 0.29 4.55 -39.38
C ALA A 946 1.53 5.47 -39.55
N ALA A 947 1.85 6.28 -38.54
CA ALA A 947 3.02 7.13 -38.55
C ALA A 947 4.33 6.30 -38.54
N LEU A 948 4.41 5.27 -37.70
CA LEU A 948 5.56 4.36 -37.61
C LEU A 948 5.78 3.56 -38.90
N GLY A 949 4.70 3.10 -39.55
CA GLY A 949 4.75 2.41 -40.84
C GLY A 949 5.34 3.24 -41.99
N SER A 950 5.51 4.55 -41.79
CA SER A 950 6.04 5.50 -42.78
C SER A 950 7.27 6.27 -42.28
N LEU A 951 8.06 5.70 -41.38
CA LEU A 951 9.16 6.37 -40.66
C LEU A 951 10.10 7.21 -41.55
N GLU A 952 10.55 6.70 -42.69
CA GLU A 952 11.44 7.45 -43.62
C GLU A 952 10.75 8.69 -44.20
N ARG A 953 9.48 8.55 -44.60
CA ARG A 953 8.68 9.69 -45.09
C ARG A 953 8.47 10.72 -43.98
N GLN A 954 8.22 10.29 -42.75
CA GLN A 954 8.10 11.20 -41.60
C GLN A 954 9.43 11.90 -41.29
N SER A 955 10.55 11.19 -41.41
CA SER A 955 11.90 11.75 -41.25
C SER A 955 12.12 12.93 -42.17
N VAL A 956 11.85 12.77 -43.46
CA VAL A 956 12.02 13.83 -44.47
C VAL A 956 11.00 14.95 -44.26
N LYS A 957 9.71 14.62 -44.04
CA LYS A 957 8.62 15.60 -43.85
C LYS A 957 8.89 16.58 -42.71
N TYR A 958 9.43 16.11 -41.59
CA TYR A 958 9.62 16.93 -40.39
C TYR A 958 11.05 17.45 -40.19
N SER A 959 11.96 17.30 -41.17
CA SER A 959 13.34 17.78 -41.06
C SER A 959 13.44 19.29 -40.77
N GLY A 960 12.69 20.11 -41.50
CA GLY A 960 12.62 21.56 -41.26
C GLY A 960 12.08 21.92 -39.87
N ALA A 961 11.06 21.18 -39.40
CA ALA A 961 10.51 21.38 -38.05
C ALA A 961 11.54 21.00 -36.96
N ARG A 962 12.28 19.91 -37.13
CA ARG A 962 13.39 19.53 -36.23
C ARG A 962 14.49 20.57 -36.21
N ALA A 963 14.93 21.06 -37.37
CA ALA A 963 15.96 22.10 -37.47
C ALA A 963 15.55 23.39 -36.74
N ARG A 964 14.31 23.84 -36.94
CA ARG A 964 13.75 24.99 -36.20
C ARG A 964 13.68 24.73 -34.70
N PHE A 965 13.25 23.53 -34.30
CA PHE A 965 13.16 23.16 -32.89
C PHE A 965 14.54 23.19 -32.21
N VAL A 966 15.59 22.68 -32.87
CA VAL A 966 16.97 22.78 -32.36
C VAL A 966 17.45 24.23 -32.30
N ALA A 967 17.11 25.08 -33.27
CA ALA A 967 17.45 26.50 -33.23
C ALA A 967 16.77 27.22 -32.05
N ASP A 968 15.50 26.91 -31.77
CA ASP A 968 14.72 27.55 -30.71
C ASP A 968 15.11 27.05 -29.30
N PHE A 969 15.46 25.77 -29.17
CA PHE A 969 15.59 25.10 -27.87
C PHE A 969 16.97 24.51 -27.56
N GLY A 970 17.89 24.41 -28.53
CA GLY A 970 19.23 23.82 -28.40
C GLY A 970 20.36 24.73 -28.87
N GLU A 971 20.14 26.05 -28.90
CA GLU A 971 21.04 27.07 -29.41
C GLU A 971 22.51 26.89 -28.97
N TYR A 972 22.75 26.57 -27.70
CA TYR A 972 24.09 26.45 -27.11
C TYR A 972 24.64 25.02 -27.07
N ASP A 973 23.87 23.99 -27.46
CA ASP A 973 24.35 22.62 -27.54
C ASP A 973 25.24 22.42 -28.79
N LYS A 974 26.52 22.78 -28.68
CA LYS A 974 27.50 22.75 -29.78
C LYS A 974 28.47 21.56 -29.77
N GLY A 975 28.28 20.59 -28.88
CA GLY A 975 29.14 19.39 -28.81
C GLY A 975 30.40 19.53 -27.96
N HIS A 976 30.58 20.67 -27.30
CA HIS A 976 31.77 21.00 -26.50
C HIS A 976 31.43 21.68 -25.16
N ALA A 977 30.21 21.52 -24.64
CA ALA A 977 29.76 22.13 -23.39
C ALA A 977 30.65 21.72 -22.20
N ALA A 978 30.98 20.43 -22.09
CA ALA A 978 31.85 19.91 -21.05
C ALA A 978 33.25 20.54 -21.12
N GLN A 979 33.85 20.55 -22.32
CA GLN A 979 35.16 21.15 -22.56
C GLN A 979 35.17 22.64 -22.18
N SER A 980 34.17 23.41 -22.61
CA SER A 980 34.08 24.85 -22.33
C SER A 980 34.00 25.15 -20.84
N ILE A 981 33.20 24.38 -20.08
CA ILE A 981 33.10 24.53 -18.62
C ILE A 981 34.44 24.14 -17.98
N VAL A 982 35.05 23.04 -18.42
CA VAL A 982 36.29 22.56 -17.83
C VAL A 982 37.42 23.57 -18.02
N ASP A 983 37.51 24.15 -19.20
CA ASP A 983 38.51 25.18 -19.52
C ASP A 983 38.28 26.47 -18.75
N GLN A 984 37.02 26.85 -18.54
CA GLN A 984 36.68 28.07 -17.82
C GLN A 984 36.99 27.99 -16.32
N PHE A 985 36.70 26.85 -15.67
CA PHE A 985 36.75 26.74 -14.20
C PHE A 985 37.94 25.95 -13.67
N PHE A 986 38.56 25.09 -14.47
CA PHE A 986 39.55 24.12 -14.01
C PHE A 986 40.87 24.12 -14.80
N ALA A 987 41.06 25.02 -15.79
CA ALA A 987 42.27 25.05 -16.61
C ALA A 987 43.57 25.20 -15.79
N GLN A 988 43.52 25.89 -14.65
CA GLN A 988 44.65 26.05 -13.73
C GLN A 988 45.13 24.74 -13.09
N TRP A 989 44.40 23.63 -13.25
CA TRP A 989 44.76 22.31 -12.74
C TRP A 989 45.38 21.38 -13.79
N ARG A 990 45.64 21.87 -15.00
CA ARG A 990 46.40 21.13 -16.02
C ARG A 990 47.82 20.90 -15.50
N ARG A 991 48.39 19.71 -15.78
CA ARG A 991 49.81 19.46 -15.53
C ARG A 991 50.62 20.44 -16.39
N VAL A 992 51.54 21.18 -15.77
CA VAL A 992 52.64 21.84 -16.48
C VAL A 992 53.62 20.77 -16.94
#